data_AF-A0A1I0LNR7-F1
#
_entry.id   AF-A0A1I0LNR7-F1
#
_cell.length_a   1.000
_cell.length_b   1.000
_cell.length_c   1.000
_cell.angle_alpha   90.00
_cell.angle_beta   90.00
_cell.angle_gamma   90.00
#
_symmetry.space_group_name_H-M   'P 1'
#
loop_
_entity.id
_entity.type
_entity.pdbx_description
1 polymer ?
#
loop_
_entity_poly.entity_id
_entity_poly.type
_entity_poly.pdbx_seq_one_letter_code
_entity_poly.pdbx_strand_id
1 'polypeptide(L)'
;MIRLLHITTLSFLMAVSSAVLWAGATPAQAVRGGGPVVNGKWGFVAKVSVGEAHGCTGALVSPQWVITTTTCFASPGQPVKSGAPTVATTVTVGRTDLSDTGGRVLPVEWIHPHRDRDVVLVRLALRVLDVAPVAISSTVPAAGDALQVAGFGRTDEEWAPSRLHGAPVTAGTVDTASFGWTGADGGDVSACQGDSGAPVFRPDETRPELVGLSSGAGQGGCLGAAADGPRGADAVRVDDLASWIGLVAAEPTTSFRTSGSSSTGLGGYDLKDARDQVVAFDYEHSGKLDHLLFYRPGTGMVSIVKRNAAEGTYVPVFSTAGGGLGGHDLKSPADRITAFDYDHSGKLDHLVLYRPATGMVHILKHGSGTTFTPVYSSTGTGIGGYDLKSGADQIIAIDHGSTGKLDHLLLYRPGGHTAWILEHGAGNSFKAVFRSSIGIGDFDLMNAADRIIAFDYGHSGKSDHLVAYRPGAGMVSILKRGTDGSHVPVYSTADGGLGGYNLKSTADQIIAFDYEDTGKLDHLLLYRPGGQTAWVLKHGAGNTFGAVFHSSTGIGGYDLKSTRDRIIAFDLRSSGGQGHLLLYRPLDGIAWFVGRAYPNAVPAWETVWPVIAPDSIVENFTYPAHFRHEFAGTSGQDDWGTEQAEAKHFQLLSGNGGLIWVSCTASPENGVGVIKVFPGLLNGQTEVGEPHLGVTAVCFKVVATGGYVKLRIPNVYEVQGDSRSPGAGHDVDATVVNVASGVERTKRVERDESEQFGRTDVTCDENHPDYPDNCRETLLELRVVN
;
A
#
# COMPACT_ATOMS: atom_id res chain seq x y z
N MET A 1 -62.34 3.08 63.73
CA MET A 1 -62.14 2.97 62.26
C MET A 1 -61.70 1.54 61.98
N ILE A 2 -62.64 0.57 61.99
CA ILE A 2 -63.32 -0.04 60.81
C ILE A 2 -62.27 -0.58 59.81
N ARG A 3 -61.85 -1.86 59.90
CA ARG A 3 -62.46 -3.10 59.33
C ARG A 3 -62.10 -3.31 57.84
N LEU A 4 -61.65 -4.52 57.46
CA LEU A 4 -62.18 -5.45 56.41
C LEU A 4 -61.06 -5.80 55.39
N LEU A 5 -60.95 -6.94 54.68
CA LEU A 5 -61.67 -8.23 54.59
C LEU A 5 -60.83 -9.19 53.70
N HIS A 6 -60.99 -10.52 53.87
CA HIS A 6 -60.60 -11.59 52.92
C HIS A 6 -61.55 -11.66 51.70
N ILE A 7 -61.14 -12.32 50.59
CA ILE A 7 -61.91 -13.13 49.58
C ILE A 7 -60.93 -13.47 48.41
N THR A 8 -60.48 -14.71 48.13
CA THR A 8 -61.06 -15.94 47.52
C THR A 8 -61.46 -15.90 46.04
N THR A 9 -60.87 -16.86 45.27
CA THR A 9 -61.39 -17.58 44.05
C THR A 9 -61.54 -16.76 42.74
N LEU A 10 -61.47 -17.26 41.49
CA LEU A 10 -61.65 -18.59 40.89
C LEU A 10 -61.08 -18.62 39.43
N SER A 11 -60.77 -19.84 39.01
CA SER A 11 -60.41 -20.44 37.73
C SER A 11 -60.99 -19.90 36.40
N PHE A 12 -60.24 -20.09 35.29
CA PHE A 12 -60.81 -20.68 34.08
C PHE A 12 -59.81 -21.58 33.34
N LEU A 13 -60.19 -22.85 33.19
CA LEU A 13 -59.57 -23.86 32.35
C LEU A 13 -60.19 -23.74 30.95
N MET A 14 -59.39 -23.62 29.89
CA MET A 14 -59.82 -23.98 28.55
C MET A 14 -58.68 -24.72 27.86
N ALA A 15 -58.84 -26.04 27.75
CA ALA A 15 -58.06 -26.89 26.89
C ALA A 15 -58.53 -26.68 25.44
N VAL A 16 -57.61 -26.29 24.55
CA VAL A 16 -57.75 -26.51 23.11
C VAL A 16 -56.48 -27.23 22.67
N SER A 17 -56.63 -28.52 22.43
CA SER A 17 -55.64 -29.32 21.72
C SER A 17 -55.57 -28.82 20.28
N SER A 18 -54.39 -28.32 19.88
CA SER A 18 -54.01 -28.20 18.48
C SER A 18 -52.53 -28.50 18.40
N ALA A 19 -52.22 -29.74 18.06
CA ALA A 19 -50.89 -30.15 17.65
C ALA A 19 -50.57 -29.44 16.33
N VAL A 20 -49.95 -28.27 16.41
CA VAL A 20 -49.26 -27.67 15.28
C VAL A 20 -47.85 -28.26 15.30
N LEU A 21 -47.62 -29.22 14.42
CA LEU A 21 -46.28 -29.61 13.98
C LEU A 21 -45.63 -28.35 13.39
N TRP A 22 -44.83 -27.66 14.19
CA TRP A 22 -43.82 -26.76 13.65
C TRP A 22 -42.76 -27.64 13.00
N ALA A 23 -42.89 -27.83 11.68
CA ALA A 23 -41.75 -28.15 10.85
C ALA A 23 -40.77 -26.98 11.03
N GLY A 24 -39.73 -27.19 11.84
CA GLY A 24 -38.65 -26.24 11.99
C GLY A 24 -38.01 -26.03 10.64
N ALA A 25 -38.12 -24.83 10.08
CA ALA A 25 -37.24 -24.39 9.01
C ALA A 25 -35.83 -24.33 9.60
N THR A 26 -34.97 -25.24 9.15
CA THR A 26 -33.53 -25.19 9.38
C THR A 26 -32.95 -23.99 8.62
N PRO A 27 -32.03 -23.21 9.21
CA PRO A 27 -31.39 -22.10 8.49
C PRO A 27 -30.36 -22.60 7.46
N ALA A 28 -30.33 -21.96 6.28
CA ALA A 28 -29.47 -22.18 5.12
C ALA A 28 -27.94 -22.09 5.39
N GLN A 29 -27.12 -22.83 4.63
CA GLN A 29 -25.69 -23.17 4.95
C GLN A 29 -24.64 -22.81 3.86
N ALA A 30 -23.87 -21.70 3.96
CA ALA A 30 -22.74 -21.40 3.06
C ALA A 30 -21.53 -22.28 3.35
N VAL A 31 -20.69 -22.59 2.36
CA VAL A 31 -20.06 -23.91 2.31
C VAL A 31 -21.14 -24.96 2.57
N ARG A 32 -21.71 -25.53 1.51
CA ARG A 32 -22.82 -26.49 1.68
C ARG A 32 -22.47 -27.53 2.74
N GLY A 33 -23.41 -27.82 3.64
CA GLY A 33 -23.20 -28.75 4.76
C GLY A 33 -22.47 -28.15 5.97
N GLY A 34 -22.11 -26.85 5.91
CA GLY A 34 -21.50 -26.07 6.98
C GLY A 34 -22.45 -25.08 7.65
N GLY A 35 -22.27 -24.84 8.94
CA GLY A 35 -23.17 -23.99 9.73
C GLY A 35 -22.81 -22.50 9.68
N PRO A 36 -23.77 -21.60 9.96
CA PRO A 36 -23.50 -20.18 10.11
C PRO A 36 -22.50 -19.96 11.26
N VAL A 37 -21.48 -19.15 11.01
CA VAL A 37 -20.45 -18.82 12.00
C VAL A 37 -21.02 -17.83 13.01
N VAL A 38 -20.65 -18.00 14.28
CA VAL A 38 -21.03 -17.10 15.37
C VAL A 38 -20.28 -15.78 15.23
N ASN A 39 -20.98 -14.67 15.48
CA ASN A 39 -20.41 -13.33 15.34
C ASN A 39 -19.10 -13.18 16.13
N GLY A 40 -18.11 -12.55 15.51
CA GLY A 40 -16.80 -12.30 16.13
C GLY A 40 -15.79 -13.44 15.96
N LYS A 41 -16.18 -14.60 15.41
CA LYS A 41 -15.23 -15.64 15.01
C LYS A 41 -14.69 -15.38 13.59
N TRP A 42 -13.41 -15.73 13.41
CA TRP A 42 -12.69 -15.71 12.14
C TRP A 42 -12.78 -14.39 11.37
N GLY A 43 -12.63 -13.25 12.06
CA GLY A 43 -12.69 -11.92 11.42
C GLY A 43 -11.68 -11.70 10.29
N PHE A 44 -10.62 -12.51 10.21
CA PHE A 44 -9.67 -12.51 9.09
C PHE A 44 -10.29 -12.99 7.77
N VAL A 45 -11.39 -13.75 7.79
CA VAL A 45 -12.06 -14.21 6.55
C VAL A 45 -12.67 -12.99 5.87
N ALA A 46 -12.34 -12.83 4.60
CA ALA A 46 -12.69 -11.65 3.83
C ALA A 46 -13.71 -12.01 2.73
N LYS A 47 -14.70 -11.15 2.52
CA LYS A 47 -15.50 -11.15 1.29
C LYS A 47 -14.77 -10.29 0.26
N VAL A 48 -14.47 -10.87 -0.90
CA VAL A 48 -13.88 -10.14 -2.04
C VAL A 48 -14.97 -9.95 -3.08
N SER A 49 -15.31 -8.70 -3.39
CA SER A 49 -16.33 -8.35 -4.39
C SER A 49 -15.65 -7.69 -5.58
N VAL A 50 -15.64 -8.36 -6.73
CA VAL A 50 -15.06 -7.90 -7.99
C VAL A 50 -16.19 -7.43 -8.89
N GLY A 51 -16.33 -6.11 -9.02
CA GLY A 51 -17.49 -5.49 -9.66
C GLY A 51 -18.80 -5.80 -8.92
N GLU A 52 -19.91 -5.76 -9.63
CA GLU A 52 -21.25 -5.96 -9.05
C GLU A 52 -21.70 -7.44 -9.01
N ALA A 53 -21.08 -8.30 -9.82
CA ALA A 53 -21.61 -9.64 -10.11
C ALA A 53 -20.75 -10.79 -9.59
N HIS A 54 -19.46 -10.55 -9.29
CA HIS A 54 -18.52 -11.62 -8.94
C HIS A 54 -18.07 -11.48 -7.48
N GLY A 55 -18.40 -12.48 -6.67
CA GLY A 55 -17.99 -12.54 -5.27
C GLY A 55 -17.09 -13.75 -5.04
N CYS A 56 -16.02 -13.54 -4.30
CA CYS A 56 -15.05 -14.52 -3.83
C CYS A 56 -14.91 -14.44 -2.30
N THR A 57 -14.09 -15.33 -1.75
CA THR A 57 -13.62 -15.31 -0.37
C THR A 57 -12.10 -15.11 -0.35
N GLY A 58 -11.55 -14.62 0.76
CA GLY A 58 -10.12 -14.52 0.99
C GLY A 58 -9.79 -14.53 2.47
N ALA A 59 -8.52 -14.28 2.81
CA ALA A 59 -8.09 -14.13 4.20
C ALA A 59 -7.13 -12.94 4.37
N LEU A 60 -7.32 -12.14 5.41
CA LEU A 60 -6.39 -11.10 5.83
C LEU A 60 -5.11 -11.74 6.37
N VAL A 61 -3.98 -11.51 5.69
CA VAL A 61 -2.66 -12.08 6.04
C VAL A 61 -1.68 -11.03 6.55
N SER A 62 -1.94 -9.76 6.26
CA SER A 62 -1.33 -8.60 6.91
C SER A 62 -2.37 -7.47 7.03
N PRO A 63 -2.19 -6.49 7.93
CA PRO A 63 -3.07 -5.33 8.06
C PRO A 63 -3.52 -4.65 6.75
N GLN A 64 -2.73 -4.69 5.68
CA GLN A 64 -3.09 -4.09 4.39
C GLN A 64 -3.32 -5.10 3.26
N TRP A 65 -3.24 -6.41 3.54
CA TRP A 65 -3.14 -7.42 2.50
C TRP A 65 -4.06 -8.61 2.77
N VAL A 66 -4.89 -8.92 1.77
CA VAL A 66 -5.74 -10.11 1.73
C VAL A 66 -5.20 -11.06 0.67
N ILE A 67 -5.13 -12.35 1.01
CA ILE A 67 -4.79 -13.42 0.09
C ILE A 67 -6.07 -14.09 -0.43
N THR A 68 -6.12 -14.38 -1.72
CA THR A 68 -7.22 -15.10 -2.39
C THR A 68 -6.67 -15.82 -3.64
N THR A 69 -7.51 -16.37 -4.51
CA THR A 69 -7.10 -17.06 -5.74
C THR A 69 -7.10 -16.12 -6.96
N THR A 70 -6.28 -16.41 -7.97
CA THR A 70 -6.24 -15.63 -9.22
C THR A 70 -7.54 -15.77 -10.01
N THR A 71 -8.24 -16.90 -9.83
CA THR A 71 -9.56 -17.20 -10.40
C THR A 71 -10.66 -16.22 -10.00
N CYS A 72 -10.44 -15.40 -8.96
CA CYS A 72 -11.35 -14.30 -8.59
C CYS A 72 -11.29 -13.10 -9.55
N PHE A 73 -10.19 -12.93 -10.28
CA PHE A 73 -9.94 -11.77 -11.14
C PHE A 73 -9.90 -12.13 -12.62
N ALA A 74 -9.72 -13.40 -12.95
CA ALA A 74 -9.69 -13.89 -14.31
C ALA A 74 -10.20 -15.33 -14.36
N SER A 75 -10.69 -15.76 -15.53
CA SER A 75 -11.04 -17.17 -15.74
C SER A 75 -9.81 -18.07 -15.54
N PRO A 76 -9.99 -19.35 -15.13
CA PRO A 76 -8.88 -20.30 -15.02
C PRO A 76 -8.00 -20.33 -16.28
N GLY A 77 -6.68 -20.23 -16.11
CA GLY A 77 -5.71 -20.21 -17.19
C GLY A 77 -5.50 -18.86 -17.89
N GLN A 78 -6.24 -17.81 -17.51
CA GLN A 78 -5.95 -16.44 -17.95
C GLN A 78 -5.00 -15.74 -16.98
N PRO A 79 -3.98 -15.03 -17.47
CA PRO A 79 -3.01 -14.37 -16.61
C PRO A 79 -3.65 -13.16 -15.91
N VAL A 80 -3.54 -13.11 -14.58
CA VAL A 80 -3.78 -11.88 -13.81
C VAL A 80 -2.51 -11.04 -13.89
N LYS A 81 -2.65 -9.75 -14.22
CA LYS A 81 -1.51 -8.81 -14.23
C LYS A 81 -1.38 -8.15 -12.87
N SER A 82 -0.14 -7.93 -12.42
CA SER A 82 0.07 -7.07 -11.26
C SER A 82 -0.25 -5.62 -11.62
N GLY A 83 -0.92 -4.91 -10.72
CA GLY A 83 -1.34 -3.53 -10.95
C GLY A 83 -2.61 -3.16 -10.20
N ALA A 84 -3.10 -1.95 -10.45
CA ALA A 84 -4.43 -1.55 -10.00
C ALA A 84 -5.51 -2.47 -10.62
N PRO A 85 -6.57 -2.82 -9.88
CA PRO A 85 -7.68 -3.59 -10.43
C PRO A 85 -8.30 -2.92 -11.66
N THR A 86 -8.50 -3.67 -12.74
CA THR A 86 -9.21 -3.19 -13.94
C THR A 86 -10.71 -3.05 -13.71
N VAL A 87 -11.25 -3.83 -12.77
CA VAL A 87 -12.63 -3.78 -12.29
C VAL A 87 -12.60 -3.34 -10.83
N ALA A 88 -13.44 -2.35 -10.49
CA ALA A 88 -13.58 -1.87 -9.12
C ALA A 88 -13.81 -3.06 -8.18
N THR A 89 -12.88 -3.24 -7.24
CA THR A 89 -12.89 -4.37 -6.31
C THR A 89 -12.94 -3.84 -4.90
N THR A 90 -13.84 -4.39 -4.08
CA THR A 90 -13.95 -4.08 -2.66
C THR A 90 -13.73 -5.34 -1.84
N VAL A 91 -13.19 -5.16 -0.64
CA VAL A 91 -12.97 -6.23 0.31
C VAL A 91 -13.62 -5.86 1.64
N THR A 92 -14.43 -6.77 2.17
CA THR A 92 -15.01 -6.67 3.50
C THR A 92 -14.29 -7.63 4.44
N VAL A 93 -13.77 -7.12 5.55
CA VAL A 93 -13.02 -7.87 6.56
C VAL A 93 -13.49 -7.51 7.97
N GLY A 94 -13.37 -8.44 8.92
CA GLY A 94 -13.83 -8.23 10.29
C GLY A 94 -15.35 -8.36 10.48
N ARG A 95 -16.06 -8.95 9.52
CA ARG A 95 -17.51 -9.21 9.59
C ARG A 95 -17.79 -10.69 9.47
N THR A 96 -18.56 -11.23 10.41
CA THR A 96 -19.17 -12.55 10.26
C THR A 96 -20.54 -12.44 9.58
N ASP A 97 -21.24 -11.33 9.76
CA ASP A 97 -22.48 -10.99 9.06
C ASP A 97 -22.24 -9.70 8.26
N LEU A 98 -22.41 -9.76 6.94
CA LEU A 98 -22.16 -8.64 6.03
C LEU A 98 -23.18 -7.50 6.20
N SER A 99 -24.32 -7.75 6.87
CA SER A 99 -25.28 -6.72 7.25
C SER A 99 -24.85 -5.91 8.49
N ASP A 100 -23.87 -6.39 9.25
CA ASP A 100 -23.31 -5.65 10.38
C ASP A 100 -22.51 -4.43 9.91
N THR A 101 -22.39 -3.45 10.82
CA THR A 101 -21.62 -2.22 10.59
C THR A 101 -20.18 -2.28 11.10
N GLY A 102 -19.79 -3.35 11.82
CA GLY A 102 -18.43 -3.59 12.30
C GLY A 102 -17.42 -3.88 11.18
N GLY A 103 -16.15 -4.12 11.53
CA GLY A 103 -15.10 -4.41 10.53
C GLY A 103 -14.87 -3.27 9.53
N ARG A 104 -14.31 -3.60 8.36
CA ARG A 104 -13.94 -2.63 7.32
C ARG A 104 -14.38 -3.09 5.94
N VAL A 105 -14.88 -2.16 5.13
CA VAL A 105 -15.13 -2.33 3.68
C VAL A 105 -14.19 -1.37 2.96
N LEU A 106 -13.21 -1.91 2.25
CA LEU A 106 -12.13 -1.12 1.64
C LEU A 106 -11.98 -1.44 0.15
N PRO A 107 -11.71 -0.43 -0.70
CA PRO A 107 -11.32 -0.70 -2.07
C PRO A 107 -9.94 -1.36 -2.13
N VAL A 108 -9.73 -2.19 -3.15
CA VAL A 108 -8.41 -2.74 -3.50
C VAL A 108 -7.68 -1.74 -4.39
N GLU A 109 -6.45 -1.39 -4.02
CA GLU A 109 -5.61 -0.47 -4.81
C GLU A 109 -4.56 -1.19 -5.66
N TRP A 110 -4.19 -2.42 -5.29
CA TRP A 110 -3.17 -3.18 -6.00
C TRP A 110 -3.40 -4.69 -5.94
N ILE A 111 -3.15 -5.37 -7.05
CA ILE A 111 -3.18 -6.82 -7.20
C ILE A 111 -1.75 -7.31 -7.46
N HIS A 112 -1.31 -8.32 -6.73
CA HIS A 112 0.00 -8.94 -6.87
C HIS A 112 -0.13 -10.47 -6.96
N PRO A 113 -0.28 -11.02 -8.18
CA PRO A 113 -0.42 -12.45 -8.39
C PRO A 113 0.90 -13.17 -8.15
N HIS A 114 0.83 -14.40 -7.62
CA HIS A 114 1.97 -15.29 -7.60
C HIS A 114 2.25 -15.79 -9.03
N ARG A 115 3.53 -15.94 -9.41
CA ARG A 115 3.92 -16.28 -10.78
C ARG A 115 3.45 -17.68 -11.23
N ASP A 116 3.52 -18.66 -10.33
CA ASP A 116 3.35 -20.09 -10.68
C ASP A 116 2.25 -20.78 -9.84
N ARG A 117 1.41 -20.02 -9.11
CA ARG A 117 0.38 -20.58 -8.22
C ARG A 117 -0.92 -19.80 -8.39
N ASP A 118 -2.07 -20.48 -8.26
CA ASP A 118 -3.40 -19.85 -8.26
C ASP A 118 -3.64 -19.09 -6.93
N VAL A 119 -2.79 -18.12 -6.64
CA VAL A 119 -2.81 -17.29 -5.44
C VAL A 119 -2.47 -15.86 -5.81
N VAL A 120 -3.16 -14.92 -5.17
CA VAL A 120 -2.96 -13.48 -5.37
C VAL A 120 -3.08 -12.76 -4.05
N LEU A 121 -2.18 -11.79 -3.84
CA LEU A 121 -2.28 -10.82 -2.76
C LEU A 121 -2.95 -9.56 -3.30
N VAL A 122 -3.95 -9.07 -2.58
CA VAL A 122 -4.62 -7.82 -2.88
C VAL A 122 -4.38 -6.81 -1.76
N ARG A 123 -3.90 -5.63 -2.14
CA ARG A 123 -3.62 -4.53 -1.22
C ARG A 123 -4.87 -3.69 -1.03
N LEU A 124 -5.27 -3.54 0.22
CA LEU A 124 -6.36 -2.66 0.64
C LEU A 124 -5.89 -1.20 0.62
N ALA A 125 -6.77 -0.27 0.27
CA ALA A 125 -6.43 1.15 0.25
C ALA A 125 -5.97 1.67 1.63
N LEU A 126 -6.57 1.18 2.72
CA LEU A 126 -6.21 1.53 4.10
C LEU A 126 -5.84 0.29 4.91
N ARG A 127 -5.13 0.50 6.01
CA ARG A 127 -4.75 -0.56 6.95
C ARG A 127 -5.89 -0.88 7.92
N VAL A 128 -6.04 -2.18 8.19
CA VAL A 128 -7.00 -2.78 9.12
C VAL A 128 -6.24 -3.29 10.34
N LEU A 129 -6.27 -2.52 11.42
CA LEU A 129 -5.56 -2.83 12.67
C LEU A 129 -6.45 -3.39 13.79
N ASP A 130 -7.76 -3.30 13.60
CA ASP A 130 -8.80 -3.79 14.51
C ASP A 130 -9.21 -5.25 14.22
N VAL A 131 -8.61 -5.87 13.20
CA VAL A 131 -8.77 -7.29 12.86
C VAL A 131 -7.40 -7.96 12.84
N ALA A 132 -7.24 -9.03 13.61
CA ALA A 132 -6.01 -9.82 13.59
C ALA A 132 -5.90 -10.61 12.27
N PRO A 133 -4.80 -10.48 11.51
CA PRO A 133 -4.54 -11.35 10.37
C PRO A 133 -4.38 -12.82 10.76
N VAL A 134 -4.69 -13.74 9.86
CA VAL A 134 -4.43 -15.18 10.04
C VAL A 134 -2.93 -15.46 9.89
N ALA A 135 -2.40 -16.37 10.73
CA ALA A 135 -1.02 -16.82 10.57
C ALA A 135 -0.91 -17.75 9.37
N ILE A 136 0.21 -17.71 8.63
CA ILE A 136 0.50 -18.69 7.59
C ILE A 136 1.12 -19.92 8.24
N SER A 137 0.53 -21.09 8.02
CA SER A 137 1.12 -22.36 8.47
C SER A 137 2.47 -22.56 7.78
N SER A 138 3.52 -22.96 8.52
CA SER A 138 4.77 -23.47 7.92
C SER A 138 4.78 -24.99 7.76
N THR A 139 3.68 -25.66 8.11
CA THR A 139 3.57 -27.12 8.15
C THR A 139 2.74 -27.60 6.96
N VAL A 140 3.37 -28.42 6.11
CA VAL A 140 2.72 -29.15 5.01
C VAL A 140 1.51 -29.92 5.56
N PRO A 141 0.31 -29.82 4.95
CA PRO A 141 -0.82 -30.66 5.36
C PRO A 141 -0.53 -32.15 5.12
N ALA A 142 -1.04 -33.00 5.97
CA ALA A 142 -1.06 -34.45 5.75
C ALA A 142 -2.47 -34.93 5.42
N ALA A 143 -2.58 -35.99 4.60
CA ALA A 143 -3.85 -36.66 4.38
C ALA A 143 -4.42 -37.15 5.72
N GLY A 144 -5.67 -36.81 6.02
CA GLY A 144 -6.32 -37.08 7.30
C GLY A 144 -6.27 -35.91 8.30
N ASP A 145 -5.55 -34.82 8.03
CA ASP A 145 -5.52 -33.66 8.91
C ASP A 145 -6.94 -33.09 9.10
N ALA A 146 -7.30 -32.83 10.36
CA ALA A 146 -8.54 -32.15 10.73
C ALA A 146 -8.37 -30.64 10.54
N LEU A 147 -9.15 -30.08 9.63
CA LEU A 147 -9.08 -28.68 9.20
C LEU A 147 -10.48 -28.05 9.27
N GLN A 148 -10.53 -26.73 9.07
CA GLN A 148 -11.74 -25.95 8.96
C GLN A 148 -11.72 -25.17 7.65
N VAL A 149 -12.85 -25.09 6.95
CA VAL A 149 -13.07 -24.16 5.83
C VAL A 149 -14.14 -23.15 6.20
N ALA A 150 -14.00 -21.90 5.76
CA ALA A 150 -15.01 -20.86 5.95
C ALA A 150 -15.11 -19.93 4.75
N GLY A 151 -16.32 -19.56 4.32
CA GLY A 151 -16.52 -18.70 3.16
C GLY A 151 -17.89 -18.05 3.02
N PHE A 152 -17.95 -17.10 2.09
CA PHE A 152 -19.15 -16.33 1.73
C PHE A 152 -19.67 -16.71 0.32
N GLY A 153 -19.38 -17.93 -0.12
CA GLY A 153 -19.94 -18.49 -1.34
C GLY A 153 -21.41 -18.86 -1.16
N ARG A 154 -22.01 -19.33 -2.25
CA ARG A 154 -23.39 -19.81 -2.30
C ARG A 154 -23.62 -20.98 -1.33
N THR A 155 -24.86 -21.15 -0.88
CA THR A 155 -25.31 -22.28 -0.04
C THR A 155 -26.08 -23.32 -0.87
N ASP A 156 -26.65 -24.34 -0.24
CA ASP A 156 -27.69 -25.19 -0.85
C ASP A 156 -29.06 -24.50 -1.04
N GLU A 157 -29.28 -23.35 -0.39
CA GLU A 157 -30.59 -22.68 -0.32
C GLU A 157 -30.56 -21.18 -0.72
N GLU A 158 -29.41 -20.52 -0.66
CA GLU A 158 -29.22 -19.07 -0.79
C GLU A 158 -28.07 -18.74 -1.74
N TRP A 159 -28.34 -17.86 -2.71
CA TRP A 159 -27.42 -17.54 -3.80
C TRP A 159 -26.19 -16.72 -3.36
N ALA A 160 -26.39 -15.82 -2.41
CA ALA A 160 -25.40 -14.85 -1.93
C ALA A 160 -25.63 -14.57 -0.43
N PRO A 161 -25.20 -15.49 0.44
CA PRO A 161 -25.43 -15.37 1.88
C PRO A 161 -24.75 -14.14 2.47
N SER A 162 -25.49 -13.46 3.34
CA SER A 162 -24.97 -12.34 4.13
C SER A 162 -24.08 -12.83 5.27
N ARG A 163 -24.26 -14.06 5.74
CA ARG A 163 -23.51 -14.63 6.86
C ARG A 163 -22.36 -15.49 6.37
N LEU A 164 -21.24 -15.43 7.09
CA LEU A 164 -20.13 -16.36 6.95
C LEU A 164 -20.57 -17.72 7.46
N HIS A 165 -20.19 -18.77 6.75
CA HIS A 165 -20.38 -20.13 7.22
C HIS A 165 -19.08 -20.91 7.15
N GLY A 166 -19.04 -22.02 7.87
CA GLY A 166 -17.90 -22.92 7.83
C GLY A 166 -18.24 -24.33 8.23
N ALA A 167 -17.39 -25.25 7.79
CA ALA A 167 -17.52 -26.68 8.05
C ALA A 167 -16.17 -27.30 8.48
N PRO A 168 -16.18 -28.28 9.40
CA PRO A 168 -15.02 -29.12 9.64
C PRO A 168 -14.77 -30.00 8.41
N VAL A 169 -13.51 -30.07 7.98
CA VAL A 169 -13.08 -30.80 6.79
C VAL A 169 -11.86 -31.65 7.11
N THR A 170 -11.63 -32.68 6.31
CA THR A 170 -10.44 -33.53 6.38
C THR A 170 -9.62 -33.33 5.11
N ALA A 171 -8.31 -33.13 5.27
CA ALA A 171 -7.39 -33.09 4.13
C ALA A 171 -7.34 -34.45 3.43
N GLY A 172 -7.49 -34.46 2.11
CA GLY A 172 -7.38 -35.62 1.24
C GLY A 172 -5.96 -35.79 0.70
N THR A 173 -5.84 -36.20 -0.55
CA THR A 173 -4.55 -36.34 -1.23
C THR A 173 -3.82 -35.00 -1.26
N VAL A 174 -2.54 -35.02 -0.89
CA VAL A 174 -1.66 -33.85 -0.88
C VAL A 174 -0.64 -33.99 -2.00
N ASP A 175 -0.66 -33.02 -2.91
CA ASP A 175 0.28 -32.89 -4.03
C ASP A 175 1.32 -31.80 -3.73
N THR A 176 2.23 -31.58 -4.68
CA THR A 176 3.32 -30.60 -4.55
C THR A 176 2.82 -29.18 -4.27
N ALA A 177 1.69 -28.78 -4.86
CA ALA A 177 1.17 -27.39 -4.78
C ALA A 177 -0.26 -27.27 -4.26
N SER A 178 -0.95 -28.39 -4.06
CA SER A 178 -2.38 -28.45 -3.77
C SER A 178 -2.70 -29.63 -2.86
N PHE A 179 -3.91 -29.62 -2.31
CA PHE A 179 -4.50 -30.78 -1.67
C PHE A 179 -6.01 -30.77 -1.85
N GLY A 180 -6.61 -31.95 -1.94
CA GLY A 180 -8.06 -32.10 -1.88
C GLY A 180 -8.56 -32.01 -0.43
N TRP A 181 -9.84 -31.70 -0.21
CA TRP A 181 -10.48 -31.83 1.09
C TRP A 181 -11.93 -32.27 0.95
N THR A 182 -12.45 -32.97 1.96
CA THR A 182 -13.85 -33.41 2.05
C THR A 182 -14.42 -33.08 3.42
N GLY A 183 -15.74 -33.20 3.62
CA GLY A 183 -16.36 -33.04 4.93
C GLY A 183 -15.78 -34.00 5.97
N ALA A 184 -15.54 -33.50 7.19
CA ALA A 184 -15.16 -34.36 8.31
C ALA A 184 -16.25 -35.41 8.57
N ASP A 185 -15.85 -36.59 9.05
CA ASP A 185 -16.73 -37.73 9.37
C ASP A 185 -17.60 -38.25 8.20
N GLY A 186 -17.17 -38.00 6.95
CA GLY A 186 -17.96 -38.35 5.77
C GLY A 186 -19.16 -37.42 5.52
N GLY A 187 -19.13 -36.24 6.14
CA GLY A 187 -20.16 -35.21 6.01
C GLY A 187 -20.29 -34.67 4.59
N ASP A 188 -21.50 -34.18 4.28
CA ASP A 188 -21.92 -33.78 2.94
C ASP A 188 -21.48 -32.35 2.57
N VAL A 189 -20.18 -32.06 2.75
CA VAL A 189 -19.61 -30.71 2.64
C VAL A 189 -19.10 -30.41 1.23
N SER A 190 -19.43 -29.24 0.66
CA SER A 190 -18.97 -28.85 -0.69
C SER A 190 -18.65 -27.36 -0.78
N ALA A 191 -17.59 -27.01 -1.49
CA ALA A 191 -17.36 -25.62 -1.89
C ALA A 191 -18.30 -25.24 -3.04
N CYS A 192 -18.88 -24.05 -2.94
CA CYS A 192 -19.85 -23.53 -3.89
C CYS A 192 -19.31 -22.28 -4.60
N GLN A 193 -20.05 -21.78 -5.61
CA GLN A 193 -19.65 -20.55 -6.30
C GLN A 193 -19.51 -19.39 -5.31
N GLY A 194 -18.34 -18.75 -5.31
CA GLY A 194 -17.96 -17.68 -4.40
C GLY A 194 -17.16 -18.09 -3.16
N ASP A 195 -16.95 -19.40 -2.96
CA ASP A 195 -15.97 -19.93 -2.00
C ASP A 195 -14.55 -20.00 -2.59
N SER A 196 -14.34 -19.56 -3.84
CA SER A 196 -13.00 -19.42 -4.38
C SER A 196 -12.18 -18.46 -3.51
N GLY A 197 -10.98 -18.89 -3.12
CA GLY A 197 -10.13 -18.22 -2.14
C GLY A 197 -10.54 -18.40 -0.68
N ALA A 198 -11.55 -19.23 -0.37
CA ALA A 198 -11.93 -19.52 1.02
C ALA A 198 -10.76 -20.14 1.79
N PRO A 199 -10.42 -19.61 2.99
CA PRO A 199 -9.35 -20.17 3.79
C PRO A 199 -9.71 -21.56 4.30
N VAL A 200 -8.78 -22.49 4.09
CA VAL A 200 -8.71 -23.79 4.78
C VAL A 200 -7.62 -23.68 5.82
N PHE A 201 -7.95 -23.87 7.09
CA PHE A 201 -7.05 -23.54 8.21
C PHE A 201 -7.11 -24.57 9.33
N ARG A 202 -6.02 -24.69 10.10
CA ARG A 202 -6.04 -25.44 11.37
C ARG A 202 -6.84 -24.63 12.40
N PRO A 203 -7.90 -25.22 12.98
CA PRO A 203 -8.67 -24.54 13.99
C PRO A 203 -7.86 -24.48 15.30
N ASP A 204 -7.47 -23.28 15.70
CA ASP A 204 -7.03 -22.96 17.06
C ASP A 204 -7.84 -21.75 17.52
N GLU A 205 -8.33 -21.77 18.77
CA GLU A 205 -9.19 -20.69 19.27
C GLU A 205 -8.48 -19.34 19.40
N THR A 206 -7.15 -19.37 19.52
CA THR A 206 -6.30 -18.20 19.79
C THR A 206 -5.42 -17.81 18.62
N ARG A 207 -5.04 -18.76 17.75
CA ARG A 207 -4.14 -18.55 16.62
C ARG A 207 -4.44 -19.52 15.48
N PRO A 208 -5.49 -19.30 14.69
CA PRO A 208 -5.74 -20.08 13.49
C PRO A 208 -4.57 -19.95 12.50
N GLU A 209 -4.23 -21.07 11.85
CA GLU A 209 -3.15 -21.12 10.85
C GLU A 209 -3.73 -21.48 9.49
N LEU A 210 -3.54 -20.61 8.51
CA LEU A 210 -3.92 -20.83 7.11
C LEU A 210 -3.06 -21.94 6.51
N VAL A 211 -3.72 -22.99 6.00
CA VAL A 211 -3.10 -24.18 5.38
C VAL A 211 -3.27 -24.13 3.86
N GLY A 212 -4.40 -23.65 3.38
CA GLY A 212 -4.65 -23.48 1.96
C GLY A 212 -5.80 -22.54 1.62
N LEU A 213 -5.99 -22.31 0.32
CA LEU A 213 -7.07 -21.51 -0.25
C LEU A 213 -7.87 -22.36 -1.22
N SER A 214 -9.19 -22.47 -1.04
CA SER A 214 -10.04 -23.25 -1.94
C SER A 214 -9.98 -22.69 -3.37
N SER A 215 -9.62 -23.52 -4.36
CA SER A 215 -9.43 -23.12 -5.76
C SER A 215 -10.31 -23.91 -6.74
N GLY A 216 -10.68 -25.13 -6.38
CA GLY A 216 -11.70 -25.94 -7.06
C GLY A 216 -13.01 -25.90 -6.29
N ALA A 217 -14.13 -26.15 -6.95
CA ALA A 217 -15.43 -26.27 -6.29
C ALA A 217 -16.13 -27.55 -6.76
N GLY A 218 -16.40 -28.47 -5.84
CA GLY A 218 -17.17 -29.68 -6.15
C GLY A 218 -18.57 -29.37 -6.67
N GLN A 219 -19.15 -28.23 -6.23
CA GLN A 219 -20.49 -27.72 -6.58
C GLN A 219 -21.66 -28.66 -6.29
N GLY A 220 -21.42 -29.94 -5.99
CA GLY A 220 -22.47 -30.90 -5.72
C GLY A 220 -23.40 -30.34 -4.66
N GLY A 221 -24.69 -30.28 -4.99
CA GLY A 221 -25.78 -29.91 -4.09
C GLY A 221 -25.81 -28.44 -3.67
N CYS A 222 -24.91 -27.62 -4.19
CA CYS A 222 -25.04 -26.17 -4.09
C CYS A 222 -26.29 -25.72 -4.84
N LEU A 223 -26.88 -24.59 -4.45
CA LEU A 223 -28.08 -24.06 -5.08
C LEU A 223 -27.85 -23.81 -6.58
N GLY A 224 -28.67 -24.45 -7.41
CA GLY A 224 -28.59 -24.40 -8.87
C GLY A 224 -27.62 -25.40 -9.51
N ALA A 225 -26.95 -26.26 -8.72
CA ALA A 225 -26.10 -27.34 -9.20
C ALA A 225 -26.74 -28.72 -8.99
N ALA A 226 -26.18 -29.76 -9.62
CA ALA A 226 -26.67 -31.13 -9.48
C ALA A 226 -26.53 -31.64 -8.04
N ALA A 227 -27.59 -32.24 -7.50
CA ALA A 227 -27.63 -32.70 -6.11
C ALA A 227 -26.63 -33.83 -5.80
N ASP A 228 -26.34 -34.67 -6.80
CA ASP A 228 -25.45 -35.84 -6.80
C ASP A 228 -24.06 -35.54 -7.39
N GLY A 229 -23.73 -34.26 -7.61
CA GLY A 229 -22.40 -33.85 -8.07
C GLY A 229 -21.29 -34.07 -7.02
N PRO A 230 -20.02 -33.88 -7.42
CA PRO A 230 -18.86 -34.04 -6.53
C PRO A 230 -18.96 -33.16 -5.27
N ARG A 231 -18.48 -33.69 -4.15
CA ARG A 231 -18.36 -32.98 -2.86
C ARG A 231 -16.92 -32.58 -2.59
N GLY A 232 -16.73 -31.73 -1.59
CA GLY A 232 -15.42 -31.20 -1.24
C GLY A 232 -14.91 -30.16 -2.25
N ALA A 233 -13.60 -29.99 -2.25
CA ALA A 233 -12.88 -29.15 -3.21
C ALA A 233 -11.37 -29.37 -3.14
N ASP A 234 -10.65 -28.74 -4.08
CA ASP A 234 -9.21 -28.61 -4.03
C ASP A 234 -8.82 -27.26 -3.40
N ALA A 235 -7.67 -27.24 -2.75
CA ALA A 235 -7.07 -26.04 -2.21
C ALA A 235 -5.61 -25.90 -2.65
N VAL A 236 -5.18 -24.67 -2.91
CA VAL A 236 -3.77 -24.34 -3.10
C VAL A 236 -3.09 -24.26 -1.75
N ARG A 237 -1.94 -24.92 -1.62
CA ARG A 237 -1.11 -24.89 -0.41
C ARG A 237 -0.48 -23.51 -0.21
N VAL A 238 -0.40 -23.07 1.05
CA VAL A 238 0.26 -21.79 1.41
C VAL A 238 1.52 -21.96 2.27
N ASP A 239 1.88 -23.19 2.63
CA ASP A 239 2.98 -23.45 3.56
C ASP A 239 4.36 -23.03 3.05
N ASP A 240 4.54 -23.04 1.73
CA ASP A 240 5.73 -22.58 1.02
C ASP A 240 5.65 -21.13 0.55
N LEU A 241 4.58 -20.39 0.91
CA LEU A 241 4.35 -19.01 0.44
C LEU A 241 4.72 -17.93 1.47
N ALA A 242 5.14 -18.30 2.68
CA ALA A 242 5.45 -17.33 3.74
C ALA A 242 6.50 -16.29 3.34
N SER A 243 7.56 -16.70 2.63
CA SER A 243 8.62 -15.80 2.14
C SER A 243 8.08 -14.81 1.11
N TRP A 244 7.26 -15.27 0.16
CA TRP A 244 6.63 -14.40 -0.84
C TRP A 244 5.64 -13.43 -0.20
N ILE A 245 4.80 -13.91 0.73
CA ILE A 245 3.86 -13.07 1.48
C ILE A 245 4.62 -12.02 2.29
N GLY A 246 5.68 -12.41 3.01
CA GLY A 246 6.49 -11.48 3.79
C GLY A 246 7.19 -10.40 2.95
N LEU A 247 7.59 -10.74 1.72
CA LEU A 247 8.20 -9.80 0.78
C LEU A 247 7.18 -8.79 0.23
N VAL A 248 6.01 -9.27 -0.19
CA VAL A 248 4.98 -8.46 -0.86
C VAL A 248 4.16 -7.66 0.16
N ALA A 249 3.77 -8.31 1.26
CA ALA A 249 2.93 -7.75 2.32
C ALA A 249 3.76 -7.23 3.51
N ALA A 250 4.92 -6.65 3.22
CA ALA A 250 5.80 -6.09 4.24
C ALA A 250 5.11 -4.95 5.02
N GLU A 251 5.20 -5.00 6.35
CA GLU A 251 4.65 -3.95 7.22
C GLU A 251 5.60 -2.76 7.31
N PRO A 252 5.09 -1.51 7.38
CA PRO A 252 5.94 -0.34 7.54
C PRO A 252 6.69 -0.38 8.89
N THR A 253 7.95 0.03 8.87
CA THR A 253 8.78 0.23 10.07
C THR A 253 8.34 1.47 10.85
N THR A 254 8.95 1.71 12.01
CA THR A 254 8.73 2.94 12.77
C THR A 254 9.48 4.16 12.23
N SER A 255 10.45 3.93 11.34
CA SER A 255 11.29 4.96 10.72
C SER A 255 10.58 5.63 9.54
N PHE A 256 11.05 6.83 9.18
CA PHE A 256 10.60 7.56 7.99
C PHE A 256 11.66 7.56 6.90
N ARG A 257 11.23 7.55 5.63
CA ARG A 257 12.10 7.68 4.45
C ARG A 257 11.47 8.67 3.46
N THR A 258 12.32 9.39 2.72
CA THR A 258 11.92 10.23 1.60
C THR A 258 11.41 9.39 0.44
N SER A 259 10.23 9.70 -0.09
CA SER A 259 9.68 9.10 -1.32
C SER A 259 9.90 9.96 -2.57
N GLY A 260 10.33 11.22 -2.39
CA GLY A 260 10.73 12.13 -3.45
C GLY A 260 11.10 13.50 -2.90
N SER A 261 11.89 14.26 -3.65
CA SER A 261 12.29 15.62 -3.25
C SER A 261 12.53 16.52 -4.45
N SER A 262 12.36 17.82 -4.25
CA SER A 262 12.70 18.88 -5.20
C SER A 262 13.37 20.04 -4.46
N SER A 263 14.27 20.74 -5.15
CA SER A 263 14.95 21.94 -4.68
C SER A 263 14.64 23.18 -5.54
N THR A 264 13.67 23.09 -6.45
CA THR A 264 13.30 24.17 -7.39
C THR A 264 11.81 24.48 -7.38
N GLY A 265 11.10 24.06 -6.34
CA GLY A 265 9.64 24.13 -6.25
C GLY A 265 8.95 22.83 -6.65
N LEU A 266 7.64 22.87 -6.81
CA LEU A 266 6.83 21.69 -7.12
C LEU A 266 5.74 22.03 -8.15
N GLY A 267 5.60 21.21 -9.19
CA GLY A 267 4.55 21.36 -10.20
C GLY A 267 4.47 22.75 -10.84
N GLY A 268 5.63 23.39 -11.04
CA GLY A 268 5.73 24.74 -11.60
C GLY A 268 5.62 25.89 -10.59
N TYR A 269 5.32 25.60 -9.31
CA TYR A 269 5.32 26.59 -8.24
C TYR A 269 6.68 26.65 -7.55
N ASP A 270 7.36 27.80 -7.58
CA ASP A 270 8.80 27.91 -7.26
C ASP A 270 9.18 27.75 -5.77
N LEU A 271 8.25 27.95 -4.83
CA LEU A 271 8.50 28.00 -3.39
C LEU A 271 9.62 29.00 -2.96
N LYS A 272 9.80 30.10 -3.72
CA LYS A 272 10.88 31.09 -3.52
C LYS A 272 10.47 32.35 -2.76
N ASP A 273 9.29 32.40 -2.15
CA ASP A 273 8.87 33.51 -1.29
C ASP A 273 8.61 33.03 0.14
N ALA A 274 9.01 33.80 1.14
CA ALA A 274 8.83 33.45 2.56
C ALA A 274 7.36 33.27 2.96
N ARG A 275 6.45 33.84 2.19
CA ARG A 275 5.00 33.79 2.40
C ARG A 275 4.37 32.52 1.85
N ASP A 276 5.07 31.72 1.06
CA ASP A 276 4.49 30.55 0.42
C ASP A 276 3.87 29.57 1.44
N GLN A 277 2.63 29.19 1.18
CA GLN A 277 1.80 28.31 2.00
C GLN A 277 1.30 27.13 1.18
N VAL A 278 1.03 26.01 1.84
CA VAL A 278 0.44 24.81 1.23
C VAL A 278 -0.71 24.29 2.05
N VAL A 279 -1.78 23.88 1.37
CA VAL A 279 -2.97 23.22 1.95
C VAL A 279 -3.25 21.95 1.16
N ALA A 280 -3.49 20.84 1.84
CA ALA A 280 -3.99 19.62 1.19
C ALA A 280 -5.46 19.82 0.80
N PHE A 281 -5.85 19.42 -0.40
CA PHE A 281 -7.17 19.73 -0.97
C PHE A 281 -7.73 18.56 -1.76
N ASP A 282 -9.06 18.39 -1.75
CA ASP A 282 -9.77 17.41 -2.58
C ASP A 282 -10.31 18.10 -3.83
N TYR A 283 -9.43 18.35 -4.80
CA TYR A 283 -9.78 19.07 -6.03
C TYR A 283 -10.80 18.30 -6.89
N GLU A 284 -10.77 16.96 -6.83
CA GLU A 284 -11.56 16.09 -7.69
C GLU A 284 -12.86 15.59 -7.03
N HIS A 285 -13.20 16.08 -5.84
CA HIS A 285 -14.40 15.68 -5.11
C HIS A 285 -14.44 14.16 -4.82
N SER A 286 -13.28 13.57 -4.56
CA SER A 286 -13.08 12.13 -4.39
C SER A 286 -13.23 11.67 -2.93
N GLY A 287 -13.22 12.59 -1.98
CA GLY A 287 -13.07 12.35 -0.54
C GLY A 287 -11.61 12.18 -0.11
N LYS A 288 -10.64 12.45 -0.99
CA LYS A 288 -9.21 12.22 -0.77
C LYS A 288 -8.43 13.52 -0.88
N LEU A 289 -7.57 13.78 0.11
CA LEU A 289 -6.72 14.98 0.16
C LEU A 289 -5.40 14.76 -0.57
N ASP A 290 -5.50 14.42 -1.86
CA ASP A 290 -4.38 14.00 -2.72
C ASP A 290 -3.86 15.12 -3.65
N HIS A 291 -4.45 16.31 -3.57
CA HIS A 291 -3.95 17.52 -4.24
C HIS A 291 -3.29 18.47 -3.25
N LEU A 292 -2.35 19.27 -3.75
CA LEU A 292 -1.65 20.29 -2.98
C LEU A 292 -1.95 21.66 -3.56
N LEU A 293 -2.60 22.52 -2.77
CA LEU A 293 -2.84 23.92 -3.10
C LEU A 293 -1.72 24.78 -2.53
N PHE A 294 -0.90 25.34 -3.42
CA PHE A 294 0.13 26.33 -3.13
C PHE A 294 -0.44 27.74 -3.30
N TYR A 295 -0.16 28.65 -2.37
CA TYR A 295 -0.53 30.05 -2.52
C TYR A 295 0.48 31.00 -1.89
N ARG A 296 0.59 32.20 -2.47
CA ARG A 296 1.46 33.29 -2.00
C ARG A 296 0.62 34.49 -1.58
N PRO A 297 0.33 34.64 -0.28
CA PRO A 297 -0.34 35.83 0.24
C PRO A 297 0.38 37.11 -0.18
N GLY A 298 -0.37 38.10 -0.62
CA GLY A 298 0.17 39.40 -1.03
C GLY A 298 0.53 39.51 -2.51
N THR A 299 0.52 38.42 -3.29
CA THR A 299 0.82 38.48 -4.74
C THR A 299 -0.35 38.04 -5.62
N GLY A 300 -1.34 37.36 -5.06
CA GLY A 300 -2.44 36.79 -5.83
C GLY A 300 -2.13 35.45 -6.52
N MET A 301 -0.98 34.83 -6.24
CA MET A 301 -0.60 33.58 -6.90
C MET A 301 -1.19 32.37 -6.19
N VAL A 302 -1.80 31.47 -6.96
CA VAL A 302 -2.30 30.17 -6.52
C VAL A 302 -1.94 29.12 -7.56
N SER A 303 -1.56 27.93 -7.12
CA SER A 303 -1.39 26.76 -7.98
C SER A 303 -1.91 25.53 -7.24
N ILE A 304 -2.64 24.66 -7.93
CA ILE A 304 -3.06 23.36 -7.40
C ILE A 304 -2.38 22.30 -8.25
N VAL A 305 -1.67 21.39 -7.59
CA VAL A 305 -0.90 20.34 -8.27
C VAL A 305 -1.39 18.96 -7.86
N LYS A 306 -1.31 18.03 -8.79
CA LYS A 306 -1.59 16.61 -8.59
C LYS A 306 -0.34 15.78 -8.86
N ARG A 307 -0.14 14.70 -8.10
CA ARG A 307 0.92 13.73 -8.39
C ARG A 307 0.52 12.85 -9.59
N ASN A 308 1.38 12.76 -10.59
CA ASN A 308 1.34 11.68 -11.56
C ASN A 308 1.97 10.44 -10.92
N ALA A 309 1.16 9.42 -10.63
CA ALA A 309 1.63 8.26 -9.87
C ALA A 309 2.69 7.44 -10.60
N ALA A 310 2.59 7.34 -11.94
CA ALA A 310 3.47 6.54 -12.78
C ALA A 310 4.86 7.19 -12.95
N GLU A 311 4.89 8.51 -13.11
CA GLU A 311 6.14 9.27 -13.31
C GLU A 311 6.74 9.79 -12.00
N GLY A 312 5.95 9.81 -10.93
CA GLY A 312 6.32 10.43 -9.66
C GLY A 312 6.46 11.97 -9.71
N THR A 313 6.07 12.58 -10.84
CA THR A 313 6.08 14.02 -11.07
C THR A 313 4.83 14.68 -10.50
N TYR A 314 4.87 16.00 -10.29
CA TYR A 314 3.70 16.78 -9.92
C TYR A 314 3.37 17.74 -11.07
N VAL A 315 2.09 17.77 -11.46
CA VAL A 315 1.59 18.60 -12.56
C VAL A 315 0.55 19.58 -12.05
N PRO A 316 0.57 20.85 -12.51
CA PRO A 316 -0.46 21.80 -12.16
C PRO A 316 -1.79 21.46 -12.85
N VAL A 317 -2.85 21.31 -12.05
CA VAL A 317 -4.24 21.18 -12.53
C VAL A 317 -4.95 22.54 -12.54
N PHE A 318 -4.42 23.51 -11.79
CA PHE A 318 -4.88 24.89 -11.76
C PHE A 318 -3.69 25.82 -11.47
N SER A 319 -3.61 27.00 -12.08
CA SER A 319 -2.59 28.01 -11.76
C SER A 319 -3.01 29.42 -12.14
N THR A 320 -2.66 30.41 -11.31
CA THR A 320 -2.83 31.84 -11.59
C THR A 320 -1.53 32.61 -11.36
N ALA A 321 -1.21 33.51 -12.29
CA ALA A 321 -0.04 34.40 -12.20
C ALA A 321 -0.40 35.73 -11.50
N GLY A 322 -1.09 35.67 -10.35
CA GLY A 322 -1.44 36.87 -9.58
C GLY A 322 -2.90 37.33 -9.65
N GLY A 323 -3.81 36.49 -10.17
CA GLY A 323 -5.24 36.80 -10.32
C GLY A 323 -6.10 36.48 -9.09
N GLY A 324 -5.53 35.89 -8.05
CA GLY A 324 -6.28 35.38 -6.91
C GLY A 324 -7.02 34.08 -7.23
N LEU A 325 -8.11 33.82 -6.50
CA LEU A 325 -8.95 32.63 -6.64
C LEU A 325 -10.43 32.98 -6.42
N GLY A 326 -11.30 32.65 -7.37
CA GLY A 326 -12.76 32.80 -7.25
C GLY A 326 -13.24 34.18 -6.77
N GLY A 327 -12.57 35.26 -7.19
CA GLY A 327 -12.89 36.64 -6.80
C GLY A 327 -12.25 37.11 -5.49
N HIS A 328 -11.52 36.26 -4.76
CA HIS A 328 -10.63 36.67 -3.68
C HIS A 328 -9.24 36.98 -4.25
N ASP A 329 -8.78 38.23 -4.14
CA ASP A 329 -7.59 38.72 -4.87
C ASP A 329 -6.24 38.14 -4.37
N LEU A 330 -6.19 37.64 -3.12
CA LEU A 330 -4.99 37.17 -2.42
C LEU A 330 -3.84 38.20 -2.41
N LYS A 331 -4.15 39.50 -2.47
CA LYS A 331 -3.20 40.63 -2.51
C LYS A 331 -2.80 41.16 -1.15
N SER A 332 -3.31 40.61 -0.05
CA SER A 332 -2.84 40.92 1.30
C SER A 332 -1.89 39.83 1.80
N PRO A 333 -0.75 40.17 2.44
CA PRO A 333 0.09 39.18 3.10
C PRO A 333 -0.61 38.49 4.28
N ALA A 334 -1.75 39.01 4.75
CA ALA A 334 -2.57 38.40 5.79
C ALA A 334 -3.54 37.33 5.27
N ASP A 335 -3.68 37.17 3.95
CA ASP A 335 -4.64 36.23 3.37
C ASP A 335 -4.31 34.78 3.71
N ARG A 336 -5.35 34.02 4.05
CA ARG A 336 -5.25 32.62 4.50
C ARG A 336 -6.29 31.76 3.79
N ILE A 337 -5.96 30.49 3.60
CA ILE A 337 -6.81 29.48 2.97
C ILE A 337 -6.85 28.24 3.85
N THR A 338 -8.05 27.65 4.02
CA THR A 338 -8.23 26.29 4.56
C THR A 338 -9.26 25.53 3.72
N ALA A 339 -9.09 24.22 3.59
CA ALA A 339 -10.12 23.37 3.01
C ALA A 339 -11.31 23.20 3.97
N PHE A 340 -12.50 22.99 3.42
CA PHE A 340 -13.76 22.91 4.16
C PHE A 340 -14.77 21.99 3.45
N ASP A 341 -15.61 21.31 4.23
CA ASP A 341 -16.75 20.53 3.72
C ASP A 341 -18.02 21.38 3.86
N TYR A 342 -18.29 22.23 2.87
CA TYR A 342 -19.41 23.18 2.92
C TYR A 342 -20.77 22.51 2.78
N ASP A 343 -20.86 21.44 1.99
CA ASP A 343 -22.12 20.79 1.62
C ASP A 343 -22.39 19.50 2.41
N HIS A 344 -21.60 19.23 3.45
CA HIS A 344 -21.72 18.08 4.33
C HIS A 344 -21.57 16.76 3.55
N SER A 345 -20.74 16.72 2.52
CA SER A 345 -20.55 15.54 1.68
C SER A 345 -19.52 14.56 2.23
N GLY A 346 -18.73 14.96 3.24
CA GLY A 346 -17.55 14.26 3.72
C GLY A 346 -16.30 14.57 2.90
N LYS A 347 -16.34 15.60 2.05
CA LYS A 347 -15.26 15.96 1.12
C LYS A 347 -14.77 17.36 1.42
N LEU A 348 -13.45 17.53 1.50
CA LEU A 348 -12.80 18.82 1.72
C LEU A 348 -12.50 19.51 0.38
N ASP A 349 -13.56 19.73 -0.40
CA ASP A 349 -13.54 20.21 -1.78
C ASP A 349 -14.01 21.66 -1.95
N HIS A 350 -14.30 22.34 -0.82
CA HIS A 350 -14.50 23.78 -0.76
C HIS A 350 -13.31 24.46 -0.06
N LEU A 351 -13.14 25.75 -0.30
CA LEU A 351 -12.06 26.55 0.28
C LEU A 351 -12.61 27.76 1.02
N VAL A 352 -12.21 27.94 2.27
CA VAL A 352 -12.45 29.16 3.05
C VAL A 352 -11.24 30.07 2.87
N LEU A 353 -11.44 31.23 2.25
CA LEU A 353 -10.41 32.25 2.06
C LEU A 353 -10.77 33.46 2.91
N TYR A 354 -9.88 33.89 3.80
CA TYR A 354 -10.16 35.01 4.70
C TYR A 354 -8.96 35.93 4.88
N ARG A 355 -9.28 37.18 5.23
CA ARG A 355 -8.31 38.24 5.52
C ARG A 355 -8.57 38.75 6.94
N PRO A 356 -7.77 38.32 7.93
CA PRO A 356 -7.79 38.89 9.27
C PRO A 356 -7.61 40.41 9.24
N ALA A 357 -8.08 41.09 10.28
CA ALA A 357 -8.14 42.54 10.44
C ALA A 357 -9.13 43.30 9.52
N THR A 358 -9.59 42.73 8.40
CA THR A 358 -10.50 43.44 7.49
C THR A 358 -11.95 43.01 7.61
N GLY A 359 -12.22 41.82 8.15
CA GLY A 359 -13.56 41.23 8.16
C GLY A 359 -13.95 40.54 6.84
N MET A 360 -13.00 40.29 5.93
CA MET A 360 -13.28 39.67 4.65
C MET A 360 -13.14 38.14 4.73
N VAL A 361 -14.14 37.43 4.20
CA VAL A 361 -14.14 35.96 4.11
C VAL A 361 -15.03 35.50 2.96
N HIS A 362 -14.50 34.65 2.10
CA HIS A 362 -15.20 33.98 1.02
C HIS A 362 -15.13 32.46 1.25
N ILE A 363 -16.19 31.74 0.87
CA ILE A 363 -16.15 30.28 0.72
C ILE A 363 -16.36 29.97 -0.74
N LEU A 364 -15.39 29.29 -1.35
CA LEU A 364 -15.38 28.97 -2.76
C LEU A 364 -15.69 27.50 -2.96
N LYS A 365 -16.56 27.24 -3.93
CA LYS A 365 -16.80 25.91 -4.49
C LYS A 365 -15.95 25.72 -5.73
N HIS A 366 -15.29 24.57 -5.84
CA HIS A 366 -14.72 24.13 -7.11
C HIS A 366 -15.84 23.58 -8.01
N GLY A 367 -15.98 24.15 -9.20
CA GLY A 367 -16.97 23.77 -10.20
C GLY A 367 -16.40 22.82 -11.25
N SER A 368 -16.94 22.86 -12.46
CA SER A 368 -16.36 22.11 -13.58
C SER A 368 -15.06 22.75 -14.08
N GLY A 369 -14.12 21.91 -14.53
CA GLY A 369 -12.86 22.34 -15.11
C GLY A 369 -11.93 22.98 -14.08
N THR A 370 -11.69 24.29 -14.23
CA THR A 370 -10.78 25.09 -13.38
C THR A 370 -11.51 26.23 -12.68
N THR A 371 -12.84 26.15 -12.58
CA THR A 371 -13.67 27.24 -12.07
C THR A 371 -13.81 27.20 -10.55
N PHE A 372 -13.61 28.34 -9.91
CA PHE A 372 -13.91 28.55 -8.49
C PHE A 372 -14.94 29.65 -8.36
N THR A 373 -16.06 29.37 -7.69
CA THR A 373 -17.16 30.32 -7.52
C THR A 373 -17.49 30.51 -6.04
N PRO A 374 -17.75 31.75 -5.59
CA PRO A 374 -18.13 31.98 -4.22
C PRO A 374 -19.55 31.45 -3.95
N VAL A 375 -19.66 30.55 -2.98
CA VAL A 375 -20.92 30.14 -2.35
C VAL A 375 -21.23 30.99 -1.12
N TYR A 376 -20.21 31.61 -0.52
CA TYR A 376 -20.35 32.62 0.51
C TYR A 376 -19.37 33.76 0.25
N SER A 377 -19.82 35.01 0.44
CA SER A 377 -18.96 36.19 0.32
C SER A 377 -19.31 37.25 1.37
N SER A 378 -18.29 37.68 2.12
CA SER A 378 -18.33 38.84 3.00
C SER A 378 -17.09 39.69 2.77
N THR A 379 -17.27 40.99 2.52
CA THR A 379 -16.19 41.92 2.18
C THR A 379 -15.75 42.79 3.35
N GLY A 380 -16.29 42.58 4.55
CA GLY A 380 -15.89 43.37 5.72
C GLY A 380 -16.70 43.21 6.99
N THR A 381 -17.68 42.32 7.05
CA THR A 381 -18.52 42.09 8.25
C THR A 381 -18.23 40.75 8.95
N GLY A 382 -17.29 39.97 8.40
CA GLY A 382 -16.97 38.63 8.89
C GLY A 382 -18.04 37.60 8.53
N ILE A 383 -18.23 36.59 9.38
CA ILE A 383 -19.09 35.41 9.11
C ILE A 383 -19.81 34.97 10.38
N GLY A 384 -21.11 34.65 10.27
CA GLY A 384 -21.93 34.15 11.39
C GLY A 384 -21.98 35.05 12.64
N GLY A 385 -21.67 36.35 12.48
CA GLY A 385 -21.58 37.33 13.56
C GLY A 385 -20.17 37.50 14.16
N TYR A 386 -19.19 36.67 13.78
CA TYR A 386 -17.79 36.87 14.13
C TYR A 386 -17.16 37.88 13.16
N ASP A 387 -16.56 38.95 13.67
CA ASP A 387 -16.21 40.14 12.89
C ASP A 387 -14.97 40.02 11.99
N LEU A 388 -14.04 39.10 12.31
CA LEU A 388 -12.73 38.95 11.67
C LEU A 388 -11.89 40.26 11.63
N LYS A 389 -12.06 41.14 12.63
CA LYS A 389 -11.41 42.47 12.71
C LYS A 389 -10.09 42.49 13.46
N SER A 390 -9.65 41.38 14.04
CA SER A 390 -8.30 41.27 14.61
C SER A 390 -7.36 40.62 13.60
N GLY A 391 -6.11 41.11 13.53
CA GLY A 391 -5.06 40.47 12.75
C GLY A 391 -4.68 39.08 13.28
N ALA A 392 -5.04 38.76 14.53
CA ALA A 392 -4.81 37.45 15.14
C ALA A 392 -5.86 36.39 14.76
N ASP A 393 -7.00 36.81 14.18
CA ASP A 393 -8.12 35.90 13.93
C ASP A 393 -7.72 34.70 13.04
N GLN A 394 -8.14 33.51 13.46
CA GLN A 394 -7.89 32.22 12.81
C GLN A 394 -9.21 31.55 12.46
N ILE A 395 -9.23 30.78 11.38
CA ILE A 395 -10.35 29.89 11.00
C ILE A 395 -9.77 28.51 10.68
N ILE A 396 -10.36 27.46 11.25
CA ILE A 396 -10.10 26.06 10.88
C ILE A 396 -11.42 25.30 10.71
N ALA A 397 -11.41 24.26 9.87
CA ALA A 397 -12.52 23.32 9.75
C ALA A 397 -12.45 22.24 10.85
N ILE A 398 -13.59 21.92 11.46
CA ILE A 398 -13.71 20.93 12.55
C ILE A 398 -14.97 20.07 12.38
N ASP A 399 -15.01 18.89 13.00
CA ASP A 399 -16.20 18.02 13.05
C ASP A 399 -16.90 18.16 14.41
N HIS A 400 -17.48 19.32 14.68
CA HIS A 400 -18.15 19.58 15.96
C HIS A 400 -19.41 18.71 16.17
N GLY A 401 -19.99 18.21 15.08
CA GLY A 401 -21.16 17.33 15.09
C GLY A 401 -20.85 15.85 15.33
N SER A 402 -19.56 15.46 15.36
CA SER A 402 -19.13 14.05 15.39
C SER A 402 -19.77 13.22 14.28
N THR A 403 -19.79 13.75 13.05
CA THR A 403 -20.41 13.12 11.87
C THR A 403 -19.40 12.46 10.94
N GLY A 404 -18.10 12.68 11.15
CA GLY A 404 -17.02 12.34 10.22
C GLY A 404 -16.76 13.43 9.17
N LYS A 405 -17.37 14.60 9.30
CA LYS A 405 -17.35 15.67 8.30
C LYS A 405 -16.80 16.95 8.94
N LEU A 406 -15.83 17.57 8.28
CA LEU A 406 -15.23 18.84 8.73
C LEU A 406 -16.07 20.03 8.23
N ASP A 407 -17.33 20.05 8.63
CA ASP A 407 -18.40 20.92 8.12
C ASP A 407 -18.79 22.06 9.09
N HIS A 408 -18.04 22.21 10.18
CA HIS A 408 -18.11 23.35 11.09
C HIS A 408 -16.84 24.20 11.00
N LEU A 409 -16.97 25.50 11.27
CA LEU A 409 -15.83 26.42 11.35
C LEU A 409 -15.56 26.80 12.80
N LEU A 410 -14.35 26.54 13.29
CA LEU A 410 -13.85 27.15 14.53
C LEU A 410 -13.12 28.45 14.19
N LEU A 411 -13.62 29.56 14.73
CA LEU A 411 -12.98 30.86 14.67
C LEU A 411 -12.45 31.22 16.05
N TYR A 412 -11.17 31.60 16.13
CA TYR A 412 -10.56 31.96 17.41
C TYR A 412 -9.56 33.10 17.29
N ARG A 413 -9.34 33.79 18.40
CA ARG A 413 -8.44 34.95 18.52
C ARG A 413 -7.38 34.69 19.59
N PRO A 414 -6.20 34.17 19.20
CA PRO A 414 -5.03 34.10 20.08
C PRO A 414 -4.71 35.48 20.65
N GLY A 415 -4.48 35.55 21.96
CA GLY A 415 -4.25 36.82 22.66
C GLY A 415 -5.51 37.60 22.99
N GLY A 416 -6.70 37.12 22.61
CA GLY A 416 -7.96 37.85 22.74
C GLY A 416 -9.10 37.02 23.34
N HIS A 417 -8.80 35.85 23.91
CA HIS A 417 -9.75 34.99 24.64
C HIS A 417 -10.98 34.49 23.85
N THR A 418 -11.09 34.81 22.56
CA THR A 418 -12.35 34.63 21.84
C THR A 418 -12.31 33.32 21.05
N ALA A 419 -13.36 32.49 21.18
CA ALA A 419 -13.56 31.28 20.41
C ALA A 419 -15.05 31.11 20.05
N TRP A 420 -15.34 30.89 18.77
CA TRP A 420 -16.68 30.69 18.24
C TRP A 420 -16.68 29.46 17.33
N ILE A 421 -17.73 28.64 17.40
CA ILE A 421 -17.95 27.56 16.44
C ILE A 421 -19.20 27.89 15.65
N LEU A 422 -19.08 27.87 14.33
CA LEU A 422 -20.16 28.12 13.40
C LEU A 422 -20.58 26.82 12.72
N GLU A 423 -21.88 26.61 12.67
CA GLU A 423 -22.54 25.57 11.87
C GLU A 423 -23.08 26.22 10.59
N HIS A 424 -22.86 25.56 9.46
CA HIS A 424 -23.50 25.92 8.21
C HIS A 424 -24.96 25.44 8.21
N GLY A 425 -25.90 26.37 8.05
CA GLY A 425 -27.34 26.12 8.07
C GLY A 425 -27.97 26.09 6.68
N ALA A 426 -29.29 26.29 6.60
CA ALA A 426 -29.98 26.36 5.32
C ALA A 426 -29.49 27.54 4.45
N GLY A 427 -29.40 27.31 3.14
CA GLY A 427 -28.90 28.30 2.19
C GLY A 427 -27.40 28.54 2.35
N ASN A 428 -26.99 29.80 2.46
CA ASN A 428 -25.59 30.20 2.68
C ASN A 428 -25.40 30.85 4.06
N SER A 429 -26.18 30.42 5.05
CA SER A 429 -26.20 31.03 6.38
C SER A 429 -25.28 30.30 7.35
N PHE A 430 -24.57 31.06 8.18
CA PHE A 430 -23.77 30.53 9.29
C PHE A 430 -24.35 30.99 10.61
N LYS A 431 -24.58 30.06 11.53
CA LYS A 431 -25.04 30.34 12.90
C LYS A 431 -23.98 29.89 13.89
N ALA A 432 -23.80 30.63 14.97
CA ALA A 432 -22.90 30.21 16.03
C ALA A 432 -23.59 29.19 16.93
N VAL A 433 -22.95 28.04 17.09
CA VAL A 433 -23.36 26.96 18.01
C VAL A 433 -22.55 26.94 19.30
N PHE A 434 -21.43 27.67 19.31
CA PHE A 434 -20.62 27.95 20.50
C PHE A 434 -20.08 29.38 20.40
N ARG A 435 -20.04 30.09 21.53
CA ARG A 435 -19.41 31.40 21.66
C ARG A 435 -18.80 31.54 23.05
N SER A 436 -17.56 32.01 23.10
CA SER A 436 -16.86 32.32 24.33
C SER A 436 -15.94 33.51 24.14
N SER A 437 -15.80 34.30 25.20
CA SER A 437 -14.87 35.42 25.33
C SER A 437 -13.82 35.20 26.42
N ILE A 438 -13.70 33.96 26.92
CA ILE A 438 -12.77 33.57 28.00
C ILE A 438 -11.91 32.35 27.63
N GLY A 439 -11.90 31.96 26.35
CA GLY A 439 -11.21 30.78 25.84
C GLY A 439 -12.16 29.66 25.42
N ILE A 440 -11.65 28.44 25.32
CA ILE A 440 -12.42 27.24 25.00
C ILE A 440 -12.03 26.10 25.95
N GLY A 441 -13.02 25.54 26.65
CA GLY A 441 -12.78 24.61 27.75
C GLY A 441 -11.94 25.24 28.86
N ASP A 442 -10.83 24.58 29.21
CA ASP A 442 -9.87 25.09 30.20
C ASP A 442 -8.73 25.93 29.58
N PHE A 443 -8.77 26.14 28.26
CA PHE A 443 -7.72 26.85 27.54
C PHE A 443 -8.12 28.30 27.24
N ASP A 444 -7.44 29.26 27.88
CA ASP A 444 -7.86 30.67 27.98
C ASP A 444 -7.71 31.53 26.71
N LEU A 445 -6.95 31.08 25.70
CA LEU A 445 -6.59 31.81 24.48
C LEU A 445 -5.97 33.21 24.73
N MET A 446 -5.28 33.41 25.86
CA MET A 446 -4.71 34.69 26.27
C MET A 446 -3.37 35.03 25.60
N ASN A 447 -2.74 34.09 24.90
CA ASN A 447 -1.42 34.28 24.32
C ASN A 447 -1.50 34.30 22.78
N ALA A 448 -0.77 35.21 22.15
CA ALA A 448 -0.73 35.33 20.69
C ALA A 448 -0.15 34.08 19.99
N ALA A 449 0.59 33.25 20.72
CA ALA A 449 1.15 31.99 20.23
C ALA A 449 0.14 30.83 20.24
N ASP A 450 -1.03 31.00 20.86
CA ASP A 450 -2.03 29.94 21.03
C ASP A 450 -2.55 29.42 19.69
N ARG A 451 -2.67 28.11 19.57
CA ARG A 451 -3.08 27.41 18.36
C ARG A 451 -4.07 26.32 18.69
N ILE A 452 -4.99 26.06 17.76
CA ILE A 452 -5.95 24.95 17.83
C ILE A 452 -5.91 24.16 16.53
N ILE A 453 -5.97 22.83 16.62
CA ILE A 453 -6.19 21.91 15.50
C ILE A 453 -7.31 20.91 15.81
N ALA A 454 -7.94 20.35 14.78
CA ALA A 454 -8.85 19.21 14.92
C ALA A 454 -8.06 17.90 15.07
N PHE A 455 -8.60 16.95 15.82
CA PHE A 455 -7.95 15.67 16.14
C PHE A 455 -8.97 14.57 16.43
N ASP A 456 -8.66 13.32 16.07
CA ASP A 456 -9.46 12.13 16.41
C ASP A 456 -8.90 11.43 17.65
N TYR A 457 -9.10 12.03 18.83
CA TYR A 457 -8.65 11.45 20.10
C TYR A 457 -9.27 10.07 20.39
N GLY A 458 -10.48 9.83 19.89
CA GLY A 458 -11.26 8.63 20.14
C GLY A 458 -11.01 7.47 19.18
N HIS A 459 -10.12 7.62 18.20
CA HIS A 459 -9.86 6.62 17.14
C HIS A 459 -11.12 6.24 16.36
N SER A 460 -12.07 7.16 16.23
CA SER A 460 -13.40 6.94 15.69
C SER A 460 -13.50 7.16 14.17
N GLY A 461 -12.47 7.73 13.56
CA GLY A 461 -12.50 8.29 12.20
C GLY A 461 -13.10 9.69 12.13
N LYS A 462 -13.31 10.36 13.28
CA LYS A 462 -13.96 11.66 13.37
C LYS A 462 -13.04 12.63 14.09
N SER A 463 -12.70 13.73 13.42
CA SER A 463 -11.82 14.77 14.01
C SER A 463 -12.64 15.75 14.85
N ASP A 464 -13.29 15.21 15.89
CA ASP A 464 -14.28 15.90 16.73
C ASP A 464 -13.73 16.37 18.08
N HIS A 465 -12.42 16.17 18.31
CA HIS A 465 -11.69 16.75 19.43
C HIS A 465 -10.80 17.91 18.94
N LEU A 466 -10.47 18.81 19.87
CA LEU A 466 -9.59 19.94 19.60
C LEU A 466 -8.31 19.82 20.41
N VAL A 467 -7.16 19.97 19.78
CA VAL A 467 -5.88 20.14 20.48
C VAL A 467 -5.56 21.62 20.53
N ALA A 468 -5.72 22.24 21.69
CA ALA A 468 -5.31 23.62 21.97
C ALA A 468 -3.93 23.61 22.63
N TYR A 469 -2.97 24.38 22.13
CA TYR A 469 -1.60 24.40 22.67
C TYR A 469 -0.95 25.78 22.60
N ARG A 470 -0.01 26.01 23.53
CA ARG A 470 0.79 27.24 23.64
C ARG A 470 2.27 26.92 23.47
N PRO A 471 2.82 27.02 22.25
CA PRO A 471 4.25 26.82 22.04
C PRO A 471 5.05 27.89 22.81
N GLY A 472 6.14 27.48 23.45
CA GLY A 472 6.94 28.31 24.33
C GLY A 472 6.60 28.14 25.82
N ALA A 473 5.33 27.86 26.14
CA ALA A 473 4.88 27.70 27.53
C ALA A 473 4.86 26.24 27.99
N GLY A 474 4.75 25.29 27.07
CA GLY A 474 4.56 23.88 27.41
C GLY A 474 3.11 23.51 27.73
N MET A 475 2.14 24.38 27.44
CA MET A 475 0.73 24.15 27.74
C MET A 475 0.03 23.43 26.57
N VAL A 476 -0.79 22.44 26.89
CA VAL A 476 -1.65 21.75 25.91
C VAL A 476 -2.91 21.25 26.61
N SER A 477 -4.05 21.39 25.95
CA SER A 477 -5.33 20.80 26.31
C SER A 477 -5.93 20.08 25.11
N ILE A 478 -6.46 18.88 25.32
CA ILE A 478 -7.29 18.17 24.35
C ILE A 478 -8.72 18.23 24.84
N LEU A 479 -9.58 18.84 24.03
CA LEU A 479 -10.93 19.20 24.40
C LEU A 479 -11.91 18.33 23.63
N LYS A 480 -12.90 17.80 24.35
CA LYS A 480 -14.07 17.11 23.79
C LYS A 480 -15.31 17.95 23.96
N ARG A 481 -16.22 17.91 23.00
CA ARG A 481 -17.55 18.50 23.14
C ARG A 481 -18.39 17.74 24.18
N GLY A 482 -18.91 18.45 25.18
CA GLY A 482 -19.88 17.98 26.16
C GLY A 482 -21.30 17.90 25.60
N THR A 483 -22.18 17.20 26.31
CA THR A 483 -23.60 17.03 25.91
C THR A 483 -24.39 18.34 25.95
N ASP A 484 -23.96 19.30 26.77
CA ASP A 484 -24.52 20.65 26.87
C ASP A 484 -23.92 21.63 25.84
N GLY A 485 -23.03 21.16 24.96
CA GLY A 485 -22.32 21.98 23.98
C GLY A 485 -21.11 22.73 24.54
N SER A 486 -20.79 22.58 25.83
CA SER A 486 -19.52 23.04 26.39
C SER A 486 -18.35 22.21 25.84
N HIS A 487 -17.12 22.69 26.02
CA HIS A 487 -15.91 21.93 25.70
C HIS A 487 -15.23 21.57 27.01
N VAL A 488 -14.94 20.30 27.22
CA VAL A 488 -14.33 19.79 28.45
C VAL A 488 -12.98 19.15 28.14
N PRO A 489 -11.95 19.36 28.97
CA PRO A 489 -10.66 18.73 28.76
C PRO A 489 -10.74 17.22 29.03
N VAL A 490 -10.27 16.42 28.07
CA VAL A 490 -9.98 15.00 28.26
C VAL A 490 -8.50 14.76 28.58
N TYR A 491 -7.65 15.73 28.28
CA TYR A 491 -6.23 15.76 28.64
C TYR A 491 -5.81 17.22 28.80
N SER A 492 -5.05 17.57 29.84
CA SER A 492 -4.49 18.92 29.98
C SER A 492 -3.16 18.93 30.73
N THR A 493 -2.23 19.78 30.31
CA THR A 493 -1.02 20.13 31.06
C THR A 493 -0.81 21.65 31.01
N ALA A 494 -0.44 22.24 32.14
CA ALA A 494 -0.18 23.67 32.24
C ALA A 494 1.19 24.05 31.65
N ASP A 495 2.19 23.18 31.82
CA ASP A 495 3.58 23.45 31.45
C ASP A 495 4.41 22.19 31.11
N GLY A 496 3.77 21.01 31.07
CA GLY A 496 4.42 19.71 30.94
C GLY A 496 4.60 19.19 29.51
N GLY A 497 4.01 19.86 28.52
CA GLY A 497 4.00 19.41 27.14
C GLY A 497 3.09 18.19 26.93
N LEU A 498 3.42 17.37 25.93
CA LEU A 498 2.64 16.19 25.53
C LEU A 498 3.54 15.00 25.24
N GLY A 499 3.29 13.85 25.89
CA GLY A 499 3.96 12.58 25.58
C GLY A 499 5.50 12.63 25.58
N GLY A 500 6.10 13.48 26.42
CA GLY A 500 7.55 13.71 26.50
C GLY A 500 8.07 14.87 25.65
N TYR A 501 7.28 15.39 24.71
CA TYR A 501 7.61 16.60 23.95
C TYR A 501 7.25 17.86 24.75
N ASN A 502 8.24 18.66 25.12
CA ASN A 502 8.08 19.72 26.14
C ASN A 502 7.29 20.97 25.71
N LEU A 503 7.10 21.22 24.40
CA LEU A 503 6.43 22.41 23.86
C LEU A 503 7.00 23.76 24.37
N LYS A 504 8.28 23.80 24.79
CA LYS A 504 8.94 24.98 25.37
C LYS A 504 9.56 25.94 24.35
N SER A 505 9.52 25.63 23.06
CA SER A 505 9.95 26.55 22.01
C SER A 505 8.73 27.22 21.37
N THR A 506 8.80 28.52 21.13
CA THR A 506 7.77 29.25 20.38
C THR A 506 7.65 28.79 18.93
N ALA A 507 8.66 28.08 18.42
CA ALA A 507 8.64 27.47 17.08
C ALA A 507 7.84 26.15 17.05
N ASP A 508 7.53 25.54 18.19
CA ASP A 508 6.89 24.22 18.24
C ASP A 508 5.54 24.20 17.51
N GLN A 509 5.35 23.19 16.67
CA GLN A 509 4.16 22.96 15.85
C GLN A 509 3.55 21.60 16.17
N ILE A 510 2.23 21.49 16.08
CA ILE A 510 1.48 20.23 16.14
C ILE A 510 0.58 20.14 14.92
N ILE A 511 0.57 18.99 14.24
CA ILE A 511 -0.44 18.63 13.23
C ILE A 511 -1.02 17.24 13.55
N ALA A 512 -2.27 17.02 13.19
CA ALA A 512 -2.87 15.69 13.23
C ALA A 512 -2.34 14.85 12.04
N PHE A 513 -2.17 13.55 12.26
CA PHE A 513 -1.51 12.65 11.32
C PHE A 513 -2.11 11.25 11.39
N ASP A 514 -2.22 10.58 10.23
CA ASP A 514 -2.64 9.18 10.13
C ASP A 514 -1.41 8.28 10.01
N TYR A 515 -0.65 8.16 11.10
CA TYR A 515 0.63 7.44 11.12
C TYR A 515 0.51 5.96 10.71
N GLU A 516 -0.64 5.36 11.00
CA GLU A 516 -0.91 3.95 10.72
C GLU A 516 -1.62 3.72 9.38
N ASP A 517 -1.98 4.79 8.66
CA ASP A 517 -2.69 4.75 7.38
C ASP A 517 -4.04 4.02 7.46
N THR A 518 -4.80 4.33 8.50
CA THR A 518 -6.11 3.70 8.79
C THR A 518 -7.29 4.54 8.34
N GLY A 519 -7.05 5.73 7.80
CA GLY A 519 -8.03 6.76 7.49
C GLY A 519 -8.42 7.61 8.70
N LYS A 520 -7.62 7.60 9.78
CA LYS A 520 -7.93 8.27 11.05
C LYS A 520 -6.80 9.22 11.42
N LEU A 521 -7.13 10.48 11.71
CA LEU A 521 -6.18 11.49 12.17
C LEU A 521 -5.99 11.40 13.69
N ASP A 522 -5.58 10.23 14.17
CA ASP A 522 -5.54 9.83 15.58
C ASP A 522 -4.11 9.78 16.17
N HIS A 523 -3.13 10.23 15.39
CA HIS A 523 -1.77 10.52 15.86
C HIS A 523 -1.46 12.02 15.75
N LEU A 524 -0.49 12.48 16.54
CA LEU A 524 -0.01 13.86 16.50
C LEU A 524 1.45 13.87 16.05
N LEU A 525 1.76 14.63 15.01
CA LEU A 525 3.14 14.97 14.65
C LEU A 525 3.49 16.32 15.29
N LEU A 526 4.49 16.31 16.17
CA LEU A 526 5.06 17.50 16.80
C LEU A 526 6.44 17.76 16.22
N TYR A 527 6.73 19.00 15.81
CA TYR A 527 8.02 19.35 15.24
C TYR A 527 8.48 20.75 15.60
N ARG A 528 9.80 20.96 15.55
CA ARG A 528 10.46 22.24 15.83
C ARG A 528 11.27 22.71 14.62
N PRO A 529 10.71 23.59 13.78
CA PRO A 529 11.48 24.31 12.76
C PRO A 529 12.67 25.05 13.39
N GLY A 530 13.85 24.89 12.82
CA GLY A 530 15.09 25.45 13.38
C GLY A 530 15.72 24.62 14.50
N GLY A 531 14.98 23.65 15.05
CA GLY A 531 15.42 22.82 16.17
C GLY A 531 15.66 21.36 15.82
N GLN A 532 15.46 20.95 14.55
CA GLN A 532 15.69 19.59 14.04
C GLN A 532 14.82 18.49 14.65
N THR A 533 13.96 18.80 15.61
CA THR A 533 13.19 17.79 16.34
C THR A 533 11.86 17.47 15.66
N ALA A 534 11.53 16.18 15.54
CA ALA A 534 10.22 15.69 15.10
C ALA A 534 9.81 14.45 15.90
N TRP A 535 8.57 14.40 16.38
CA TRP A 535 7.99 13.32 17.18
C TRP A 535 6.62 12.96 16.64
N VAL A 536 6.29 11.67 16.57
CA VAL A 536 4.93 11.20 16.37
C VAL A 536 4.45 10.56 17.64
N LEU A 537 3.35 11.08 18.19
CA LEU A 537 2.71 10.59 19.39
C LEU A 537 1.44 9.83 19.04
N LYS A 538 1.26 8.70 19.72
CA LYS A 538 0.05 7.89 19.70
C LYS A 538 -0.68 8.04 21.04
N HIS A 539 -2.00 8.20 20.98
CA HIS A 539 -2.85 8.09 22.15
C HIS A 539 -3.03 6.61 22.54
N GLY A 540 -2.69 6.29 23.79
CA GLY A 540 -2.74 4.93 24.36
C GLY A 540 -3.97 4.72 25.23
N ALA A 541 -3.90 3.74 26.13
CA ALA A 541 -4.97 3.51 27.10
C ALA A 541 -5.08 4.69 28.10
N GLY A 542 -6.31 5.03 28.48
CA GLY A 542 -6.56 6.13 29.41
C GLY A 542 -6.29 7.49 28.76
N ASN A 543 -5.47 8.33 29.42
CA ASN A 543 -5.09 9.66 28.93
C ASN A 543 -3.58 9.76 28.66
N THR A 544 -2.97 8.68 28.16
CA THR A 544 -1.52 8.58 27.97
C THR A 544 -1.14 8.78 26.51
N PHE A 545 -0.04 9.51 26.28
CA PHE A 545 0.57 9.66 24.96
C PHE A 545 1.97 9.06 24.98
N GLY A 546 2.25 8.19 24.00
CA GLY A 546 3.56 7.57 23.80
C GLY A 546 4.14 7.92 22.44
N ALA A 547 5.45 8.14 22.37
CA ALA A 547 6.14 8.36 21.11
C ALA A 547 6.29 7.04 20.34
N VAL A 548 5.72 6.97 19.14
CA VAL A 548 5.92 5.87 18.18
C VAL A 548 7.06 6.19 17.21
N PHE A 549 7.44 7.46 17.11
CA PHE A 549 8.63 7.94 16.43
C PHE A 549 9.15 9.19 17.16
N HIS A 550 10.46 9.33 17.26
CA HIS A 550 11.09 10.59 17.62
C HIS A 550 12.49 10.69 17.01
N SER A 551 12.91 11.91 16.68
CA SER A 551 14.21 12.20 16.11
C SER A 551 14.65 13.62 16.49
N SER A 552 15.96 13.80 16.65
CA SER A 552 16.62 15.08 16.89
C SER A 552 17.44 15.58 15.69
N THR A 553 17.34 14.91 14.54
CA THR A 553 18.10 15.21 13.31
C THR A 553 17.20 15.37 12.10
N GLY A 554 15.92 15.70 12.33
CA GLY A 554 14.90 15.83 11.30
C GLY A 554 14.06 14.56 11.11
N ILE A 555 13.37 14.46 9.98
CA ILE A 555 12.47 13.34 9.68
C ILE A 555 12.62 12.91 8.22
N GLY A 556 12.81 11.61 7.98
CA GLY A 556 12.96 11.06 6.63
C GLY A 556 14.04 11.77 5.79
N GLY A 557 15.17 12.11 6.40
CA GLY A 557 16.29 12.82 5.76
C GLY A 557 16.17 14.34 5.68
N TYR A 558 14.98 14.91 5.92
CA TYR A 558 14.77 16.35 5.96
C TYR A 558 15.20 16.92 7.31
N ASP A 559 16.17 17.83 7.33
CA ASP A 559 16.91 18.20 8.55
C ASP A 559 16.14 19.04 9.59
N LEU A 560 15.08 19.75 9.21
CA LEU A 560 14.35 20.70 10.06
C LEU A 560 15.23 21.81 10.70
N LYS A 561 16.35 22.18 10.06
CA LYS A 561 17.30 23.20 10.55
C LYS A 561 16.86 24.64 10.30
N SER A 562 15.87 24.87 9.45
CA SER A 562 15.40 26.22 9.14
C SER A 562 14.16 26.53 9.96
N THR A 563 14.09 27.73 10.52
CA THR A 563 12.86 28.23 11.18
C THR A 563 11.70 28.41 10.20
N ARG A 564 11.97 28.35 8.89
CA ARG A 564 10.97 28.42 7.81
C ARG A 564 10.38 27.06 7.45
N ASP A 565 10.90 25.97 8.02
CA ASP A 565 10.46 24.61 7.72
C ASP A 565 9.01 24.40 8.13
N ARG A 566 8.22 23.82 7.24
CA ARG A 566 6.80 23.59 7.41
C ARG A 566 6.46 22.16 7.00
N ILE A 567 5.49 21.57 7.69
CA ILE A 567 5.01 20.21 7.42
C ILE A 567 3.49 20.23 7.32
N ILE A 568 2.95 19.53 6.32
CA ILE A 568 1.53 19.18 6.25
C ILE A 568 1.37 17.67 6.02
N ALA A 569 0.25 17.11 6.48
CA ALA A 569 -0.15 15.74 6.20
C ALA A 569 -1.12 15.71 5.00
N PHE A 570 -0.93 14.76 4.09
CA PHE A 570 -1.77 14.63 2.89
C PHE A 570 -1.81 13.18 2.39
N ASP A 571 -2.75 12.89 1.48
CA ASP A 571 -2.96 11.56 0.92
C ASP A 571 -2.18 11.36 -0.38
N LEU A 572 -0.89 11.07 -0.26
CA LEU A 572 0.00 10.88 -1.42
C LEU A 572 -0.46 9.73 -2.34
N ARG A 573 -1.10 8.69 -1.80
CA ARG A 573 -1.50 7.49 -2.55
C ARG A 573 -2.90 7.58 -3.14
N SER A 574 -3.68 8.62 -2.83
CA SER A 574 -5.10 8.67 -3.15
C SER A 574 -5.82 7.43 -2.58
N SER A 575 -5.58 7.15 -1.31
CA SER A 575 -6.08 5.99 -0.56
C SER A 575 -7.23 6.31 0.40
N GLY A 576 -7.41 7.58 0.74
CA GLY A 576 -8.24 8.09 1.83
C GLY A 576 -7.47 8.34 3.13
N GLY A 577 -6.19 7.97 3.20
CA GLY A 577 -5.34 8.10 4.39
C GLY A 577 -4.31 9.23 4.25
N GLN A 578 -4.19 10.08 5.27
CA GLN A 578 -3.18 11.15 5.31
C GLN A 578 -1.87 10.66 5.95
N GLY A 579 -1.39 9.49 5.52
CA GLY A 579 -0.19 8.83 6.06
C GLY A 579 1.15 9.33 5.53
N HIS A 580 1.15 10.39 4.70
CA HIS A 580 2.37 11.01 4.17
C HIS A 580 2.47 12.47 4.53
N LEU A 581 3.70 12.96 4.53
CA LEU A 581 4.06 14.33 4.84
C LEU A 581 4.64 15.03 3.62
N LEU A 582 4.21 16.26 3.38
CA LEU A 582 4.95 17.23 2.59
C LEU A 582 5.72 18.13 3.57
N LEU A 583 7.04 18.11 3.47
CA LEU A 583 7.94 19.06 4.13
C LEU A 583 8.42 20.08 3.11
N TYR A 584 8.35 21.36 3.43
CA TYR A 584 8.79 22.40 2.50
C TYR A 584 9.49 23.56 3.19
N ARG A 585 10.39 24.21 2.44
CA ARG A 585 11.16 25.39 2.87
C ARG A 585 10.91 26.55 1.90
N PRO A 586 9.98 27.46 2.21
CA PRO A 586 9.78 28.69 1.45
C PRO A 586 11.07 29.52 1.35
N LEU A 587 11.27 30.27 0.26
CA LEU A 587 12.52 30.91 -0.22
C LEU A 587 13.55 29.96 -0.83
N ASP A 588 13.74 28.76 -0.28
CA ASP A 588 14.80 27.85 -0.76
C ASP A 588 14.31 26.95 -1.91
N GLY A 589 13.00 26.97 -2.21
CA GLY A 589 12.42 26.14 -3.27
C GLY A 589 12.33 24.66 -2.92
N ILE A 590 12.48 24.29 -1.64
CA ILE A 590 12.60 22.88 -1.23
C ILE A 590 11.21 22.29 -0.93
N ALA A 591 10.94 21.10 -1.48
CA ALA A 591 9.77 20.27 -1.18
C ALA A 591 10.19 18.79 -1.09
N TRP A 592 9.86 18.10 0.00
CA TRP A 592 10.18 16.70 0.26
C TRP A 592 8.92 15.94 0.64
N PHE A 593 8.77 14.74 0.08
CA PHE A 593 7.71 13.80 0.42
C PHE A 593 8.28 12.73 1.33
N VAL A 594 7.67 12.55 2.49
CA VAL A 594 8.19 11.66 3.52
C VAL A 594 7.05 10.79 4.03
N GLY A 595 7.29 9.49 4.13
CA GLY A 595 6.36 8.51 4.67
C GLY A 595 7.10 7.49 5.53
N ARG A 596 6.37 6.56 6.16
CA ARG A 596 7.00 5.46 6.88
C ARG A 596 7.80 4.60 5.93
N ALA A 597 9.01 4.24 6.35
CA ALA A 597 9.87 3.36 5.62
C ALA A 597 9.33 1.94 5.73
N TYR A 598 9.27 1.23 4.61
CA TYR A 598 9.11 -0.22 4.63
C TYR A 598 10.49 -0.85 4.87
N PRO A 599 10.56 -2.07 5.43
CA PRO A 599 11.78 -2.85 5.40
C PRO A 599 12.35 -2.79 3.98
N ASN A 600 13.67 -2.66 3.84
CA ASN A 600 14.26 -2.94 2.54
C ASN A 600 13.67 -4.30 2.14
N ALA A 601 12.99 -4.38 0.99
CA ALA A 601 12.60 -5.66 0.44
C ALA A 601 13.91 -6.42 0.37
N VAL A 602 14.15 -7.30 1.34
CA VAL A 602 15.30 -8.18 1.30
C VAL A 602 14.96 -9.02 0.09
N PRO A 603 15.69 -8.97 -1.04
CA PRO A 603 15.68 -10.15 -1.88
C PRO A 603 16.29 -11.20 -0.95
N ALA A 604 15.43 -11.95 -0.26
CA ALA A 604 15.85 -13.14 0.41
C ALA A 604 16.29 -14.03 -0.75
N TRP A 605 17.59 -14.04 -1.00
CA TRP A 605 18.19 -15.11 -1.74
C TRP A 605 17.89 -16.36 -0.91
N GLU A 606 16.84 -17.09 -1.29
CA GLU A 606 16.75 -18.47 -0.90
C GLU A 606 17.91 -19.15 -1.62
N THR A 607 18.95 -19.45 -0.86
CA THR A 607 19.95 -20.43 -1.29
C THR A 607 19.22 -21.76 -1.40
N VAL A 608 18.73 -22.06 -2.60
CA VAL A 608 18.36 -23.43 -2.96
C VAL A 608 19.67 -24.20 -2.98
N TRP A 609 19.84 -25.12 -2.03
CA TRP A 609 20.93 -26.09 -2.06
C TRP A 609 20.47 -27.28 -2.92
N PRO A 610 20.90 -27.43 -4.18
CA PRO A 610 20.78 -28.71 -4.86
C PRO A 610 21.62 -29.76 -4.11
N VAL A 611 21.15 -30.99 -4.09
CA VAL A 611 21.89 -32.14 -3.54
C VAL A 611 23.20 -32.28 -4.30
N ILE A 612 24.31 -31.99 -3.63
CA ILE A 612 25.66 -31.98 -4.20
C ILE A 612 26.11 -33.43 -4.40
N ALA A 613 26.30 -33.85 -5.65
CA ALA A 613 27.09 -35.03 -5.95
C ALA A 613 28.58 -34.72 -5.70
N PRO A 614 29.40 -35.68 -5.23
CA PRO A 614 30.79 -35.45 -4.80
C PRO A 614 31.73 -34.90 -5.88
N ASP A 615 31.28 -34.84 -7.13
CA ASP A 615 32.10 -34.56 -8.30
C ASP A 615 31.75 -33.21 -8.95
N SER A 616 30.81 -32.44 -8.37
CA SER A 616 30.43 -31.14 -8.92
C SER A 616 31.54 -30.10 -8.70
N ILE A 617 32.13 -29.62 -9.79
CA ILE A 617 33.24 -28.64 -9.83
C ILE A 617 32.71 -27.19 -9.60
N VAL A 618 31.53 -27.05 -9.00
CA VAL A 618 30.79 -25.79 -8.88
C VAL A 618 31.16 -25.07 -7.58
N GLU A 619 32.08 -24.13 -7.74
CA GLU A 619 32.07 -22.77 -7.16
C GLU A 619 32.70 -22.52 -5.78
N ASN A 620 33.77 -21.73 -5.81
CA ASN A 620 34.28 -20.97 -4.66
C ASN A 620 34.64 -19.51 -5.01
N PHE A 621 34.16 -18.94 -6.14
CA PHE A 621 34.50 -17.56 -6.52
C PHE A 621 33.34 -16.82 -7.22
N THR A 622 33.06 -15.59 -6.79
CA THR A 622 32.12 -14.60 -7.36
C THR A 622 32.76 -13.84 -8.54
N TYR A 623 31.97 -13.47 -9.55
CA TYR A 623 32.45 -12.58 -10.63
C TYR A 623 32.69 -11.17 -10.08
N PRO A 624 33.82 -10.50 -10.35
CA PRO A 624 34.11 -9.19 -9.78
C PRO A 624 33.19 -8.11 -10.38
N ALA A 625 32.27 -7.58 -9.57
CA ALA A 625 31.31 -6.55 -9.97
C ALA A 625 31.93 -5.16 -10.28
N HIS A 626 33.21 -4.94 -9.92
CA HIS A 626 33.91 -3.65 -10.06
C HIS A 626 35.37 -3.82 -10.51
N PHE A 627 35.59 -4.44 -11.68
CA PHE A 627 36.93 -4.53 -12.26
C PHE A 627 37.21 -3.29 -13.12
N ARG A 628 38.27 -2.53 -12.81
CA ARG A 628 38.66 -1.35 -13.62
C ARG A 628 39.22 -1.80 -14.97
N HIS A 629 38.47 -1.55 -16.04
CA HIS A 629 38.88 -1.77 -17.42
C HIS A 629 39.87 -0.69 -17.89
N GLU A 630 41.18 -0.88 -17.71
CA GLU A 630 42.18 -0.14 -18.49
C GLU A 630 42.48 -0.89 -19.78
N PHE A 631 41.56 -0.83 -20.76
CA PHE A 631 41.84 -1.28 -22.12
C PHE A 631 41.74 -0.10 -23.09
N ALA A 632 42.85 0.18 -23.77
CA ALA A 632 42.98 1.28 -24.72
C ALA A 632 42.39 0.89 -26.08
N GLY A 633 41.06 0.95 -26.24
CA GLY A 633 40.42 0.54 -27.49
C GLY A 633 38.97 0.99 -27.65
N THR A 634 38.77 2.24 -28.07
CA THR A 634 37.66 2.85 -28.85
C THR A 634 36.18 2.40 -28.74
N SER A 635 35.71 1.64 -27.74
CA SER A 635 34.24 1.46 -27.58
C SER A 635 33.54 2.66 -26.92
N GLY A 636 34.29 3.52 -26.21
CA GLY A 636 33.77 4.77 -25.65
C GLY A 636 32.62 4.62 -24.64
N GLN A 637 32.42 3.44 -24.06
CA GLN A 637 31.39 3.19 -23.04
C GLN A 637 32.02 2.80 -21.69
N ASP A 638 31.48 3.34 -20.61
CA ASP A 638 31.83 2.98 -19.23
C ASP A 638 31.42 1.53 -18.91
N ASP A 639 32.23 0.88 -18.07
CA ASP A 639 32.13 -0.49 -17.52
C ASP A 639 30.79 -1.23 -17.70
N TRP A 640 30.79 -2.32 -18.48
CA TRP A 640 29.63 -3.16 -18.77
C TRP A 640 29.41 -4.24 -17.69
N GLY A 641 29.39 -3.86 -16.41
CA GLY A 641 29.18 -4.79 -15.29
C GLY A 641 27.90 -5.65 -15.36
N THR A 642 27.62 -6.36 -14.26
CA THR A 642 26.46 -7.27 -14.14
C THR A 642 25.11 -6.62 -14.47
N GLU A 643 24.95 -5.31 -14.22
CA GLU A 643 23.73 -4.56 -14.53
C GLU A 643 23.49 -4.41 -16.04
N GLN A 644 24.56 -4.23 -16.84
CA GLN A 644 24.45 -4.11 -18.29
C GLN A 644 24.19 -5.48 -18.96
N ALA A 645 24.64 -6.59 -18.35
CA ALA A 645 24.36 -7.93 -18.86
C ALA A 645 22.86 -8.24 -18.78
N GLU A 646 22.22 -7.90 -17.66
CA GLU A 646 20.77 -8.09 -17.47
C GLU A 646 19.95 -7.24 -18.46
N ALA A 647 20.40 -6.02 -18.76
CA ALA A 647 19.82 -5.17 -19.82
C ALA A 647 19.96 -5.76 -21.24
N LYS A 648 20.86 -6.74 -21.42
CA LYS A 648 21.07 -7.52 -22.65
C LYS A 648 20.51 -8.94 -22.54
N HIS A 649 19.67 -9.20 -21.54
CA HIS A 649 18.90 -10.43 -21.37
C HIS A 649 19.74 -11.70 -21.13
N PHE A 650 20.91 -11.56 -20.50
CA PHE A 650 21.69 -12.66 -19.92
C PHE A 650 22.27 -12.23 -18.56
N GLN A 651 22.81 -13.16 -17.77
CA GLN A 651 23.35 -12.83 -16.44
C GLN A 651 24.74 -13.43 -16.25
N LEU A 652 25.71 -12.64 -15.80
CA LEU A 652 27.02 -13.15 -15.36
C LEU A 652 26.89 -13.69 -13.93
N LEU A 653 27.30 -14.94 -13.70
CA LEU A 653 27.11 -15.64 -12.42
C LEU A 653 28.40 -15.71 -11.62
N SER A 654 29.49 -16.15 -12.25
CA SER A 654 30.80 -16.27 -11.60
C SER A 654 31.94 -16.18 -12.62
N GLY A 655 33.16 -15.93 -12.14
CA GLY A 655 34.35 -15.91 -12.97
C GLY A 655 35.52 -15.24 -12.25
N ASN A 656 36.72 -15.45 -12.75
CA ASN A 656 37.95 -14.99 -12.09
C ASN A 656 38.60 -13.77 -12.78
N GLY A 657 37.92 -13.16 -13.74
CA GLY A 657 38.40 -11.99 -14.50
C GLY A 657 39.36 -12.31 -15.64
N GLY A 658 39.69 -13.58 -15.90
CA GLY A 658 40.51 -13.96 -17.06
C GLY A 658 39.75 -13.98 -18.40
N LEU A 659 38.41 -14.09 -18.34
CA LEU A 659 37.50 -13.72 -19.44
C LEU A 659 36.61 -12.59 -18.97
N ILE A 660 36.48 -11.56 -19.80
CA ILE A 660 35.63 -10.40 -19.54
C ILE A 660 34.61 -10.22 -20.66
N TRP A 661 33.38 -9.85 -20.31
CA TRP A 661 32.35 -9.52 -21.30
C TRP A 661 32.67 -8.17 -21.97
N VAL A 662 32.64 -8.15 -23.30
CA VAL A 662 32.96 -6.97 -24.12
C VAL A 662 32.05 -6.90 -25.36
N SER A 663 32.13 -5.80 -26.11
CA SER A 663 31.39 -5.69 -27.38
C SER A 663 31.84 -6.76 -28.37
N CYS A 664 30.86 -7.31 -29.11
CA CYS A 664 31.16 -8.16 -30.25
C CYS A 664 31.86 -7.43 -31.41
N THR A 665 31.91 -6.09 -31.35
CA THR A 665 32.61 -5.22 -32.30
C THR A 665 34.01 -4.80 -31.83
N ALA A 666 34.49 -5.32 -30.69
CA ALA A 666 35.82 -5.03 -30.19
C ALA A 666 36.89 -5.34 -31.26
N SER A 667 37.81 -4.39 -31.46
CA SER A 667 38.87 -4.53 -32.48
C SER A 667 39.82 -5.67 -32.11
N PRO A 668 40.23 -6.51 -33.08
CA PRO A 668 41.24 -7.53 -32.82
C PRO A 668 42.58 -6.90 -32.44
N GLU A 669 43.26 -7.49 -31.47
CA GLU A 669 44.61 -7.12 -31.05
C GLU A 669 45.55 -8.30 -31.30
N ASN A 670 46.68 -8.07 -31.99
CA ASN A 670 47.67 -9.10 -32.33
C ASN A 670 47.07 -10.36 -32.99
N GLY A 671 46.00 -10.20 -33.79
CA GLY A 671 45.30 -11.32 -34.42
C GLY A 671 44.32 -12.08 -33.51
N VAL A 672 44.06 -11.57 -32.29
CA VAL A 672 43.10 -12.13 -31.33
C VAL A 672 41.89 -11.21 -31.19
N GLY A 673 40.72 -11.72 -31.56
CA GLY A 673 39.41 -11.07 -31.45
C GLY A 673 38.72 -11.35 -30.11
N VAL A 674 37.49 -11.82 -30.17
CA VAL A 674 36.63 -12.16 -29.03
C VAL A 674 36.00 -13.53 -29.27
N ILE A 675 35.79 -14.29 -28.21
CA ILE A 675 34.97 -15.50 -28.21
C ILE A 675 33.52 -15.04 -28.36
N LYS A 676 32.74 -15.69 -29.23
CA LYS A 676 31.33 -15.35 -29.42
C LYS A 676 30.43 -16.50 -29.01
N VAL A 677 29.45 -16.19 -28.19
CA VAL A 677 28.40 -17.10 -27.79
C VAL A 677 27.13 -16.68 -28.52
N PHE A 678 26.57 -17.58 -29.32
CA PHE A 678 25.34 -17.33 -30.05
C PHE A 678 24.15 -17.99 -29.34
N PRO A 679 23.25 -17.18 -28.75
CA PRO A 679 22.01 -17.68 -28.19
C PRO A 679 20.95 -17.93 -29.27
N GLY A 680 20.07 -18.89 -29.04
CA GLY A 680 18.92 -19.18 -29.88
C GLY A 680 17.80 -18.15 -29.69
N LEU A 681 17.06 -17.87 -30.76
CA LEU A 681 15.87 -17.01 -30.72
C LEU A 681 14.65 -17.81 -30.23
N LEU A 682 14.00 -17.37 -29.15
CA LEU A 682 12.73 -17.95 -28.69
C LEU A 682 11.56 -17.22 -29.36
N ASN A 683 10.85 -17.89 -30.28
CA ASN A 683 9.49 -17.55 -30.76
C ASN A 683 9.14 -16.03 -30.83
N GLY A 684 9.99 -15.22 -31.47
CA GLY A 684 9.71 -13.80 -31.70
C GLY A 684 9.75 -12.89 -30.46
N GLN A 685 10.42 -13.30 -29.38
CA GLN A 685 10.60 -12.47 -28.18
C GLN A 685 12.07 -12.39 -27.74
N THR A 686 12.51 -11.14 -27.53
CA THR A 686 13.72 -10.66 -26.85
C THR A 686 15.08 -11.03 -27.48
N GLU A 687 15.79 -10.01 -27.99
CA GLU A 687 17.19 -10.10 -28.45
C GLU A 687 18.14 -10.34 -27.26
N VAL A 688 18.99 -11.38 -27.30
CA VAL A 688 19.93 -11.69 -26.21
C VAL A 688 21.35 -11.34 -26.64
N GLY A 689 21.97 -10.40 -25.94
CA GLY A 689 23.27 -9.84 -26.33
C GLY A 689 23.16 -8.71 -27.35
N GLU A 690 24.19 -8.55 -28.18
CA GLU A 690 24.28 -7.46 -29.16
C GLU A 690 23.97 -7.95 -30.58
N PRO A 691 23.32 -7.14 -31.42
CA PRO A 691 23.19 -7.43 -32.84
C PRO A 691 24.56 -7.63 -33.51
N HIS A 692 24.75 -8.78 -34.16
CA HIS A 692 25.97 -9.14 -34.86
C HIS A 692 25.64 -9.90 -36.15
N LEU A 693 25.90 -9.28 -37.31
CA LEU A 693 25.77 -9.90 -38.64
C LEU A 693 24.38 -10.53 -38.92
N GLY A 694 23.30 -9.95 -38.41
CA GLY A 694 21.94 -10.42 -38.62
C GLY A 694 21.43 -11.44 -37.60
N VAL A 695 22.25 -11.80 -36.60
CA VAL A 695 21.87 -12.54 -35.39
C VAL A 695 22.25 -11.74 -34.14
N THR A 696 22.10 -12.32 -32.95
CA THR A 696 22.57 -11.73 -31.68
C THR A 696 23.70 -12.56 -31.10
N ALA A 697 24.63 -11.93 -30.37
CA ALA A 697 25.75 -12.61 -29.74
C ALA A 697 26.16 -11.96 -28.41
N VAL A 698 26.71 -12.77 -27.51
CA VAL A 698 27.37 -12.34 -26.27
C VAL A 698 28.87 -12.65 -26.42
N CYS A 699 29.74 -11.65 -26.23
CA CYS A 699 31.15 -11.78 -26.59
C CYS A 699 32.11 -11.59 -25.42
N PHE A 700 33.15 -12.42 -25.37
CA PHE A 700 34.13 -12.43 -24.29
C PHE A 700 35.55 -12.23 -24.81
N LYS A 701 36.32 -11.40 -24.11
CA LYS A 701 37.75 -11.23 -24.36
C LYS A 701 38.53 -12.04 -23.33
N VAL A 702 39.47 -12.85 -23.80
CA VAL A 702 40.47 -13.48 -22.94
C VAL A 702 41.57 -12.46 -22.65
N VAL A 703 41.82 -12.18 -21.38
CA VAL A 703 42.78 -11.16 -20.92
C VAL A 703 43.90 -11.71 -20.05
N ALA A 704 43.88 -13.02 -19.77
CA ALA A 704 44.91 -13.72 -19.01
C ALA A 704 45.18 -15.10 -19.62
N THR A 705 46.33 -15.70 -19.28
CA THR A 705 46.72 -17.05 -19.75
C THR A 705 45.75 -18.13 -19.29
N GLY A 706 44.97 -17.90 -18.24
CA GLY A 706 43.86 -18.76 -17.86
C GLY A 706 42.70 -17.92 -17.32
N GLY A 707 41.50 -18.48 -17.39
CA GLY A 707 40.31 -17.79 -16.90
C GLY A 707 39.06 -18.63 -17.05
N TYR A 708 38.03 -18.28 -16.30
CA TYR A 708 36.68 -18.79 -16.57
C TYR A 708 35.62 -17.73 -16.33
N VAL A 709 34.48 -17.91 -17.00
CA VAL A 709 33.25 -17.17 -16.76
C VAL A 709 32.06 -18.13 -16.85
N LYS A 710 31.12 -17.98 -15.93
CA LYS A 710 29.81 -18.63 -15.95
C LYS A 710 28.72 -17.61 -16.14
N LEU A 711 27.76 -17.93 -16.98
CA LEU A 711 26.62 -17.08 -17.26
C LEU A 711 25.34 -17.88 -17.40
N ARG A 712 24.22 -17.25 -17.01
CA ARG A 712 22.89 -17.69 -17.38
C ARG A 712 22.50 -17.05 -18.70
N ILE A 713 22.37 -17.87 -19.73
CA ILE A 713 22.08 -17.45 -21.10
C ILE A 713 21.15 -18.47 -21.75
N PRO A 714 20.04 -18.03 -22.38
CA PRO A 714 19.10 -18.94 -23.01
C PRO A 714 19.69 -19.59 -24.27
N ASN A 715 19.57 -20.92 -24.35
CA ASN A 715 19.72 -21.73 -25.56
C ASN A 715 21.01 -21.45 -26.35
N VAL A 716 22.18 -21.79 -25.79
CA VAL A 716 23.46 -21.65 -26.50
C VAL A 716 23.48 -22.64 -27.67
N TYR A 717 23.37 -22.16 -28.90
CA TYR A 717 23.41 -23.05 -30.05
C TYR A 717 24.81 -23.16 -30.66
N GLU A 718 25.64 -22.12 -30.58
CA GLU A 718 27.00 -22.11 -31.10
C GLU A 718 27.95 -21.27 -30.23
N VAL A 719 29.19 -21.74 -30.07
CA VAL A 719 30.30 -20.96 -29.50
C VAL A 719 31.43 -20.93 -30.52
N GLN A 720 31.91 -19.72 -30.83
CA GLN A 720 32.99 -19.46 -31.79
C GLN A 720 34.24 -18.96 -31.08
N GLY A 721 35.40 -19.50 -31.47
CA GLY A 721 36.72 -19.10 -30.99
C GLY A 721 37.10 -17.66 -31.35
N ASP A 722 38.17 -17.15 -30.74
CA ASP A 722 38.59 -15.74 -30.85
C ASP A 722 39.66 -15.46 -31.91
N SER A 723 40.10 -16.45 -32.70
CA SER A 723 41.16 -16.27 -33.68
C SER A 723 40.75 -15.36 -34.83
N ARG A 724 41.65 -14.43 -35.20
CA ARG A 724 41.56 -13.59 -36.40
C ARG A 724 42.81 -13.70 -37.27
N SER A 725 43.74 -14.57 -36.93
CA SER A 725 44.98 -14.84 -37.68
C SER A 725 45.52 -16.23 -37.32
N PRO A 726 46.10 -16.98 -38.28
CA PRO A 726 46.56 -18.36 -38.03
C PRO A 726 47.47 -18.45 -36.80
N GLY A 727 47.14 -19.35 -35.87
CA GLY A 727 47.91 -19.59 -34.64
C GLY A 727 47.67 -18.59 -33.49
N ALA A 728 46.94 -17.50 -33.72
CA ALA A 728 46.52 -16.56 -32.68
C ALA A 728 45.20 -17.02 -32.04
N GLY A 729 44.99 -16.68 -30.76
CA GLY A 729 43.75 -16.95 -30.03
C GLY A 729 43.90 -18.03 -28.96
N HIS A 730 42.78 -18.40 -28.35
CA HIS A 730 42.70 -19.28 -27.20
C HIS A 730 41.69 -20.40 -27.43
N ASP A 731 42.04 -21.60 -26.99
CA ASP A 731 41.11 -22.71 -26.96
C ASP A 731 40.32 -22.64 -25.65
N VAL A 732 39.02 -22.93 -25.69
CA VAL A 732 38.18 -22.93 -24.50
C VAL A 732 37.38 -24.22 -24.36
N ASP A 733 37.23 -24.70 -23.14
CA ASP A 733 36.20 -25.69 -22.83
C ASP A 733 34.91 -24.91 -22.55
N ALA A 734 33.89 -25.19 -23.37
CA ALA A 734 32.55 -24.63 -23.22
C ALA A 734 31.62 -25.73 -22.67
N THR A 735 31.08 -25.52 -21.47
CA THR A 735 30.19 -26.45 -20.78
C THR A 735 28.79 -25.86 -20.69
N VAL A 736 27.82 -26.51 -21.32
CA VAL A 736 26.40 -26.14 -21.24
C VAL A 736 25.67 -27.08 -20.30
N VAL A 737 24.83 -26.52 -19.43
CA VAL A 737 24.06 -27.27 -18.43
C VAL A 737 22.56 -27.03 -18.61
N ASN A 738 21.82 -28.13 -18.68
CA ASN A 738 20.36 -28.10 -18.61
C ASN A 738 19.94 -27.94 -17.13
N VAL A 739 19.34 -26.81 -16.77
CA VAL A 739 19.00 -26.53 -15.37
C VAL A 739 17.86 -27.37 -14.80
N ALA A 740 17.03 -27.96 -15.67
CA ALA A 740 15.92 -28.80 -15.24
C ALA A 740 16.39 -30.24 -14.95
N SER A 741 17.29 -30.77 -15.78
CA SER A 741 17.79 -32.14 -15.64
C SER A 741 19.17 -32.26 -14.96
N GLY A 742 19.94 -31.18 -14.92
CA GLY A 742 21.33 -31.15 -14.43
C GLY A 742 22.35 -31.77 -15.39
N VAL A 743 21.95 -32.16 -16.60
CA VAL A 743 22.85 -32.78 -17.58
C VAL A 743 23.82 -31.73 -18.13
N GLU A 744 25.12 -32.08 -18.14
CA GLU A 744 26.19 -31.23 -18.66
C GLU A 744 26.76 -31.77 -19.97
N ARG A 745 27.10 -30.85 -20.88
CA ARG A 745 27.76 -31.14 -22.16
C ARG A 745 28.93 -30.20 -22.33
N THR A 746 30.14 -30.76 -22.39
CA THR A 746 31.37 -29.97 -22.58
C THR A 746 31.94 -30.25 -23.96
N LYS A 747 32.30 -29.19 -24.68
CA LYS A 747 33.05 -29.27 -25.93
C LYS A 747 34.26 -28.34 -25.90
N ARG A 748 35.33 -28.78 -26.53
CA ARG A 748 36.50 -27.96 -26.82
C ARG A 748 36.21 -27.09 -28.03
N VAL A 749 36.23 -25.77 -27.84
CA VAL A 749 36.19 -24.80 -28.93
C VAL A 749 37.62 -24.38 -29.22
N GLU A 750 38.17 -24.84 -30.34
CA GLU A 750 39.50 -24.41 -30.77
C GLU A 750 39.45 -22.94 -31.22
N ARG A 751 40.57 -22.24 -31.06
CA ARG A 751 40.69 -20.79 -31.30
C ARG A 751 40.17 -20.33 -32.66
N ASP A 752 40.29 -21.13 -33.70
CA ASP A 752 39.89 -20.84 -35.08
C ASP A 752 38.66 -21.62 -35.55
N GLU A 753 37.96 -22.30 -34.64
CA GLU A 753 36.77 -23.10 -34.93
C GLU A 753 35.50 -22.57 -34.25
N SER A 754 34.37 -23.17 -34.60
CA SER A 754 33.07 -22.98 -33.97
C SER A 754 32.51 -24.34 -33.55
N GLU A 755 31.99 -24.44 -32.34
CA GLU A 755 31.32 -25.64 -31.84
C GLU A 755 29.82 -25.43 -31.68
N GLN A 756 29.06 -26.40 -32.18
CA GLN A 756 27.61 -26.39 -32.13
C GLN A 756 27.09 -27.17 -30.90
N PHE A 757 26.31 -26.52 -30.05
CA PHE A 757 25.67 -27.12 -28.87
C PHE A 757 24.18 -27.42 -29.09
N GLY A 758 23.52 -26.65 -29.96
CA GLY A 758 22.09 -26.77 -30.28
C GLY A 758 21.80 -26.49 -31.75
N ARG A 759 20.53 -26.65 -32.18
CA ARG A 759 20.06 -26.31 -33.53
C ARG A 759 19.29 -24.98 -33.52
N THR A 760 19.28 -24.28 -34.65
CA THR A 760 18.52 -23.03 -34.85
C THR A 760 17.00 -23.23 -34.95
N ASP A 761 16.45 -24.39 -34.56
CA ASP A 761 15.01 -24.62 -34.63
C ASP A 761 14.31 -23.82 -33.52
N VAL A 762 13.68 -22.73 -33.94
CA VAL A 762 13.07 -21.70 -33.09
C VAL A 762 11.81 -22.14 -32.34
N THR A 763 11.32 -23.36 -32.59
CA THR A 763 9.95 -23.74 -32.21
C THR A 763 9.82 -24.48 -30.88
N CYS A 764 10.91 -24.93 -30.26
CA CYS A 764 10.85 -25.82 -29.09
C CYS A 764 9.87 -26.97 -29.28
N ASP A 765 9.87 -27.59 -30.46
CA ASP A 765 9.03 -28.76 -30.72
C ASP A 765 9.42 -29.90 -29.79
N GLU A 766 8.56 -30.17 -28.79
CA GLU A 766 8.72 -31.25 -27.82
C GLU A 766 8.70 -32.64 -28.48
N ASN A 767 8.27 -32.73 -29.75
CA ASN A 767 8.28 -33.96 -30.54
C ASN A 767 9.60 -34.16 -31.31
N HIS A 768 10.52 -33.20 -31.29
CA HIS A 768 11.82 -33.33 -31.95
C HIS A 768 12.69 -34.36 -31.20
N PRO A 769 13.45 -35.24 -31.90
CA PRO A 769 14.28 -36.27 -31.26
C PRO A 769 15.34 -35.72 -30.28
N ASP A 770 15.70 -34.46 -30.45
CA ASP A 770 16.69 -33.75 -29.64
C ASP A 770 16.04 -32.91 -28.51
N TYR A 771 14.76 -33.12 -28.17
CA TYR A 771 14.12 -32.55 -26.98
C TYR A 771 14.51 -33.35 -25.72
N PRO A 772 14.86 -32.71 -24.58
CA PRO A 772 14.76 -31.27 -24.28
C PRO A 772 16.02 -30.43 -24.60
N ASP A 773 17.03 -31.04 -25.23
CA ASP A 773 18.36 -30.46 -25.42
C ASP A 773 18.36 -29.20 -26.30
N ASN A 774 17.33 -29.00 -27.13
CA ASN A 774 17.22 -27.85 -28.02
C ASN A 774 16.50 -26.63 -27.44
N CYS A 775 15.97 -26.66 -26.20
CA CYS A 775 15.06 -25.59 -25.76
C CYS A 775 15.02 -25.13 -24.30
N ARG A 776 15.87 -25.59 -23.38
CA ARG A 776 15.89 -25.08 -21.99
C ARG A 776 17.28 -25.05 -21.34
N GLU A 777 18.31 -24.85 -22.15
CA GLU A 777 19.66 -24.65 -21.63
C GLU A 777 19.79 -23.23 -21.10
N THR A 778 20.24 -23.08 -19.86
CA THR A 778 20.27 -21.76 -19.20
C THR A 778 21.55 -21.51 -18.42
N LEU A 779 22.56 -22.37 -18.51
CA LEU A 779 23.88 -22.13 -17.91
C LEU A 779 24.98 -22.50 -18.90
N LEU A 780 25.94 -21.58 -19.08
CA LEU A 780 27.17 -21.78 -19.85
C LEU A 780 28.37 -21.46 -18.95
N GLU A 781 29.37 -22.34 -18.92
CA GLU A 781 30.73 -22.03 -18.48
C GLU A 781 31.65 -21.97 -19.70
N LEU A 782 32.47 -20.92 -19.80
CA LEU A 782 33.63 -20.86 -20.68
C LEU A 782 34.90 -20.88 -19.85
N ARG A 783 35.82 -21.79 -20.14
CA ARG A 783 37.11 -21.91 -19.45
C ARG A 783 38.25 -21.94 -20.45
N VAL A 784 39.21 -21.03 -20.31
CA VAL A 784 40.43 -21.01 -21.13
C VAL A 784 41.28 -22.22 -20.83
N VAL A 785 41.67 -22.91 -21.89
CA VAL A 785 42.56 -24.06 -21.84
C VAL A 785 43.95 -23.60 -22.18
N ASN A 786 44.90 -23.96 -21.32
CA ASN A 786 46.33 -23.71 -21.53
C ASN A 786 46.97 -24.81 -22.37
#